data_AF-A0A9W4HNC0-F1
#
_entry.id   AF-A0A9W4HNC0-F1
#
_cell.length_a   1.000
_cell.length_b   1.000
_cell.length_c   1.000
_cell.angle_alpha   90.00
_cell.angle_beta   90.00
_cell.angle_gamma   90.00
#
_symmetry.space_group_name_H-M   'P 1'
#
loop_
_entity.id
_entity.type
_entity.pdbx_description
1 polymer ?
#
loop_
_entity_poly.entity_id
_entity_poly.type
_entity_poly.pdbx_seq_one_letter_code
_entity_poly.pdbx_strand_id
1 'polypeptide(L)'
;MSAKNANGKRTSPAVNLIAGGGAGMMEALVCHPLDTIKVRMQLSRRATAPGAKPRGFVATGAQIVKKETALGLYKGLGAVLGGIIPKMAIRFTSYEAYKSALADPTTGQVTSKATFLAGLAAGVTEAVAVVNPMEVVKIRLQAQHHSLADPLDAPKYRSAPHALFTVIKEEGFRVLYRGVSLTALRQGTNQAANFTAYTELKAALQRWQPEYSNSQLPSYQTTFIGLISGAVGPFSNAPIDTIKTRLQKTRAEPGQSAVSRIMVIAKDMFKTEGTRAFYKGITPRVMRVAPGQAVTFTVYEYLKGKLEASNWAFVGGKFEDPSFTAPPHTVNNQLPCISQCGIMQSGITVSSELQDAFARFNSDTSTFCLPVTITAETLTPLTPISFQGTPSADSFFSALPQLSSVLQPKTPIYLLIRRTKSSSTSLIALTYIPSNAPVRAKTLFASTRSTLTRELGTEKFASTVFATEEDEVLGQDAWRERDGEGPNAISREDMMGEKERELEAVRKAEAEARSGTPGRDIGIGGTFGPGSGSGMRVSMPVDEAAKTALRDLQDGGLVQLTIDIPTEKIILADSKTSVEASAVASHISSSSPRYTFYHYPGSDVVVFVYTCPSGSSIKERMLHASSRRNAITVAEQEGHKILKKIEASGPDEITDERLQEEVNPPRDQGPARGFARPRRPGR
;
A
#
# COMPACT_ATOMS: atom_id res chain seq x y z
N MET A 1 3.95 33.09 8.56
CA MET A 1 4.76 33.85 9.54
C MET A 1 5.98 32.99 9.88
N SER A 2 7.20 33.43 9.55
CA SER A 2 8.41 32.79 10.09
C SER A 2 8.56 33.24 11.53
N ALA A 3 8.37 32.33 12.48
CA ALA A 3 8.64 32.60 13.89
C ALA A 3 10.15 32.78 14.08
N LYS A 4 10.60 34.03 14.26
CA LYS A 4 11.93 34.34 14.80
C LYS A 4 12.01 33.82 16.23
N ASN A 5 13.12 33.20 16.59
CA ASN A 5 13.35 32.77 17.96
C ASN A 5 13.64 33.96 18.89
N ALA A 6 13.56 33.75 20.21
CA ALA A 6 13.88 34.75 21.24
C ALA A 6 15.30 35.38 21.08
N ASN A 7 16.19 34.71 20.34
CA ASN A 7 17.55 35.18 19.99
C ASN A 7 17.70 35.74 18.55
N GLY A 8 16.61 36.03 17.83
CA GLY A 8 16.66 36.70 16.52
C GLY A 8 17.23 35.88 15.34
N LYS A 9 17.74 34.66 15.55
CA LYS A 9 18.24 33.77 14.47
C LYS A 9 17.09 33.18 13.63
N ARG A 10 17.27 33.13 12.30
CA ARG A 10 16.36 32.43 11.37
C ARG A 10 16.49 30.93 11.63
N THR A 11 15.37 30.25 11.86
CA THR A 11 15.37 28.80 12.12
C THR A 11 15.65 28.05 10.80
N SER A 12 16.48 27.01 10.86
CA SER A 12 16.83 26.23 9.67
C SER A 12 15.58 25.62 9.02
N PRO A 13 15.43 25.66 7.67
CA PRO A 13 14.33 25.01 6.96
C PRO A 13 14.18 23.52 7.32
N ALA A 14 15.28 22.84 7.62
CA ALA A 14 15.27 21.44 8.07
C ALA A 14 14.58 21.26 9.43
N VAL A 15 14.77 22.19 10.37
CA VAL A 15 14.09 22.15 11.68
C VAL A 15 12.59 22.33 11.50
N ASN A 16 12.18 23.27 10.65
CA ASN A 16 10.77 23.48 10.32
C ASN A 16 10.14 22.27 9.61
N LEU A 17 10.91 21.59 8.75
CA LEU A 17 10.46 20.39 8.06
C LEU A 17 10.29 19.21 9.02
N ILE A 18 11.25 18.95 9.91
CA ILE A 18 11.20 17.84 10.88
C ILE A 18 10.11 18.10 11.92
N ALA A 19 10.08 19.31 12.50
CA ALA A 19 9.04 19.68 13.47
C ALA A 19 7.65 19.67 12.83
N GLY A 20 7.52 20.20 11.61
CA GLY A 20 6.25 20.19 10.87
C GLY A 20 5.82 18.79 10.41
N GLY A 21 6.75 17.95 9.99
CA GLY A 21 6.51 16.56 9.61
C GLY A 21 6.09 15.70 10.80
N GLY A 22 6.79 15.83 11.94
CA GLY A 22 6.45 15.15 13.18
C GLY A 22 5.11 15.59 13.76
N ALA A 23 4.83 16.90 13.73
CA ALA A 23 3.52 17.45 14.12
C ALA A 23 2.38 16.90 13.23
N GLY A 24 2.57 16.88 11.91
CA GLY A 24 1.59 16.32 10.99
C GLY A 24 1.36 14.81 11.19
N MET A 25 2.42 14.06 11.52
CA MET A 25 2.32 12.63 11.84
C MET A 25 1.47 12.39 13.09
N MET A 26 1.70 13.17 14.15
CA MET A 26 0.91 13.04 15.38
C MET A 26 -0.54 13.50 15.18
N GLU A 27 -0.77 14.57 14.43
CA GLU A 27 -2.12 15.00 14.02
C GLU A 27 -2.86 13.86 13.30
N ALA A 28 -2.20 13.20 12.36
CA ALA A 28 -2.78 12.07 11.64
C ALA A 28 -3.11 10.91 12.60
N LEU A 29 -2.22 10.56 13.53
CA LEU A 29 -2.49 9.49 14.51
C LEU A 29 -3.73 9.77 15.38
N VAL A 30 -3.92 11.02 15.79
CA VAL A 30 -5.06 11.41 16.64
C VAL A 30 -6.36 11.55 15.84
N CYS A 31 -6.29 12.16 14.64
CA CYS A 31 -7.49 12.56 13.89
C CYS A 31 -7.95 11.55 12.83
N HIS A 32 -7.13 10.55 12.49
CA HIS A 32 -7.44 9.61 11.40
C HIS A 32 -8.69 8.72 11.63
N PRO A 33 -9.10 8.35 12.87
CA PRO A 33 -10.41 7.73 13.09
C PRO A 33 -11.59 8.55 12.55
N LEU A 34 -11.53 9.89 12.67
CA LEU A 34 -12.57 10.79 12.16
C LEU A 34 -12.61 10.79 10.63
N ASP A 35 -11.46 10.70 9.97
CA ASP A 35 -11.35 10.58 8.51
C ASP A 35 -11.99 9.30 8.00
N THR A 36 -11.71 8.17 8.66
CA THR A 36 -12.26 6.86 8.26
C THR A 36 -13.78 6.85 8.40
N ILE A 37 -14.31 7.41 9.49
CA ILE A 37 -15.77 7.54 9.68
C ILE A 37 -16.38 8.44 8.59
N LYS A 38 -15.75 9.59 8.28
CA LYS A 38 -16.20 10.49 7.21
C LYS A 38 -16.30 9.75 5.87
N VAL A 39 -15.22 9.10 5.45
CA VAL A 39 -15.16 8.44 4.13
C VAL A 39 -16.19 7.33 4.05
N ARG A 40 -16.36 6.51 5.09
CA ARG A 40 -17.40 5.47 5.09
C ARG A 40 -18.82 6.00 5.11
N MET A 41 -19.06 7.10 5.82
CA MET A 41 -20.36 7.76 5.83
C MET A 41 -20.70 8.35 4.45
N GLN A 42 -19.71 8.86 3.72
CA GLN A 42 -19.84 9.34 2.35
C GLN A 42 -20.01 8.18 1.33
N LEU A 43 -19.41 7.01 1.59
CA LEU A 43 -19.51 5.82 0.75
C LEU A 43 -20.73 4.92 1.01
N SER A 44 -21.45 5.13 2.12
CA SER A 44 -22.55 4.25 2.55
C SER A 44 -23.71 4.20 1.55
N ARG A 45 -23.96 3.01 0.97
CA ARG A 45 -25.06 2.71 0.01
C ARG A 45 -26.47 2.74 0.64
N ARG A 46 -26.58 2.75 1.97
CA ARG A 46 -27.85 2.55 2.68
C ARG A 46 -28.80 3.75 2.60
N ALA A 47 -28.33 4.89 2.09
CA ALA A 47 -29.16 6.05 1.76
C ALA A 47 -29.93 5.90 0.44
N THR A 48 -29.62 4.88 -0.38
CA THR A 48 -30.28 4.61 -1.67
C THR A 48 -31.27 3.44 -1.57
N ALA A 49 -31.31 2.73 -0.43
CA ALA A 49 -32.33 1.71 -0.17
C ALA A 49 -33.60 2.38 0.40
N PRO A 50 -34.79 2.16 -0.20
CA PRO A 50 -36.04 2.72 0.33
C PRO A 50 -36.25 2.30 1.80
N GLY A 51 -36.49 3.26 2.70
CA GLY A 51 -36.89 3.00 4.09
C GLY A 51 -35.76 2.90 5.15
N ALA A 52 -34.47 2.91 4.77
CA ALA A 52 -33.39 2.84 5.77
C ALA A 52 -32.88 4.24 6.17
N LYS A 53 -33.03 4.61 7.45
CA LYS A 53 -32.49 5.89 7.97
C LYS A 53 -30.97 5.95 7.74
N PRO A 54 -30.43 7.08 7.22
CA PRO A 54 -28.99 7.26 7.08
C PRO A 54 -28.32 7.19 8.45
N ARG A 55 -27.22 6.44 8.56
CA ARG A 55 -26.49 6.28 9.83
C ARG A 55 -25.79 7.59 10.19
N GLY A 56 -25.95 8.01 11.44
CA GLY A 56 -25.20 9.12 12.01
C GLY A 56 -23.71 8.79 12.22
N PHE A 57 -22.95 9.81 12.62
CA PHE A 57 -21.51 9.71 12.90
C PHE A 57 -21.17 8.60 13.90
N VAL A 58 -21.81 8.61 15.08
CA VAL A 58 -21.56 7.63 16.16
C VAL A 58 -21.96 6.22 15.73
N ALA A 59 -23.11 6.07 15.09
CA ALA A 59 -23.59 4.77 14.60
C ALA A 59 -22.66 4.17 13.51
N THR A 60 -22.05 5.03 12.68
CA THR A 60 -21.08 4.59 11.66
C THR A 60 -19.78 4.15 12.32
N GLY A 61 -19.27 4.88 13.31
CA GLY A 61 -18.09 4.49 14.09
C GLY A 61 -18.27 3.16 14.82
N ALA A 62 -19.37 3.01 15.57
CA ALA A 62 -19.69 1.78 16.30
C ALA A 62 -19.80 0.56 15.37
N GLN A 63 -20.35 0.74 14.16
CA GLN A 63 -20.45 -0.33 13.18
C GLN A 63 -19.08 -0.77 12.65
N ILE A 64 -18.13 0.15 12.43
CA ILE A 64 -16.78 -0.20 11.98
C ILE A 64 -16.10 -1.07 13.01
N VAL A 65 -16.14 -0.65 14.27
CA VAL A 65 -15.56 -1.41 15.38
C VAL A 65 -16.22 -2.79 15.49
N LYS A 66 -17.56 -2.86 15.39
CA LYS A 66 -18.32 -4.12 15.50
C LYS A 66 -18.11 -5.08 14.32
N LYS A 67 -17.85 -4.59 13.11
CA LYS A 67 -17.74 -5.42 11.88
C LYS A 67 -16.31 -5.72 11.43
N GLU A 68 -15.34 -4.90 11.83
CA GLU A 68 -13.96 -4.98 11.32
C GLU A 68 -12.88 -4.93 12.39
N THR A 69 -13.19 -4.59 13.65
CA THR A 69 -12.30 -4.24 14.79
C THR A 69 -11.96 -2.76 14.93
N ALA A 70 -11.46 -2.38 16.12
CA ALA A 70 -11.01 -1.02 16.44
C ALA A 70 -9.89 -0.52 15.50
N LEU A 71 -9.01 -1.41 15.03
CA LEU A 71 -7.95 -1.08 14.07
C LEU A 71 -8.51 -0.75 12.66
N GLY A 72 -9.76 -1.14 12.36
CA GLY A 72 -10.44 -0.74 11.14
C GLY A 72 -10.63 0.77 10.99
N LEU A 73 -10.65 1.52 12.11
CA LEU A 73 -10.65 2.99 12.11
C LEU A 73 -9.33 3.59 11.61
N TYR A 74 -8.25 2.81 11.63
CA TYR A 74 -6.92 3.21 11.16
C TYR A 74 -6.60 2.79 9.73
N LYS A 75 -7.58 2.23 9.01
CA LYS A 75 -7.40 1.80 7.62
C LYS A 75 -6.98 2.97 6.71
N GLY A 76 -5.88 2.76 5.98
CA GLY A 76 -5.28 3.79 5.11
C GLY A 76 -4.35 4.78 5.80
N LEU A 77 -4.06 4.63 7.10
CA LEU A 77 -3.12 5.50 7.83
C LEU A 77 -1.72 5.49 7.19
N GLY A 78 -1.23 4.33 6.73
CA GLY A 78 0.09 4.24 6.09
C GLY A 78 0.23 5.09 4.82
N ALA A 79 -0.85 5.24 4.04
CA ALA A 79 -0.86 6.13 2.87
C ALA A 79 -0.75 7.60 3.29
N VAL A 80 -1.41 7.96 4.40
CA VAL A 80 -1.37 9.32 4.95
C VAL A 80 0.03 9.62 5.50
N LEU A 81 0.59 8.72 6.32
CA LEU A 81 1.91 8.89 6.93
C LEU A 81 3.02 9.02 5.89
N GLY A 82 3.02 8.16 4.86
CA GLY A 82 3.99 8.24 3.76
C GLY A 82 3.89 9.54 2.94
N GLY A 83 2.73 10.19 2.93
CA GLY A 83 2.50 11.44 2.19
C GLY A 83 2.78 12.72 2.97
N ILE A 84 2.81 12.70 4.32
CA ILE A 84 2.95 13.91 5.14
C ILE A 84 4.28 14.62 4.91
N ILE A 85 5.40 13.88 4.95
CA ILE A 85 6.74 14.48 4.82
C ILE A 85 6.93 15.07 3.42
N PRO A 86 6.65 14.35 2.31
CA PRO A 86 6.73 14.92 0.96
C PRO A 86 5.79 16.13 0.77
N LYS A 87 4.58 16.07 1.33
CA LYS A 87 3.61 17.16 1.29
C LYS A 87 4.18 18.43 1.94
N MET A 88 4.71 18.32 3.15
CA MET A 88 5.29 19.47 3.86
C MET A 88 6.56 19.97 3.15
N ALA A 89 7.43 19.07 2.68
CA ALA A 89 8.64 19.44 1.95
C ALA A 89 8.31 20.30 0.72
N ILE A 90 7.42 19.80 -0.16
CA ILE A 90 7.03 20.53 -1.37
C ILE A 90 6.33 21.84 -1.03
N ARG A 91 5.47 21.86 -0.01
CA ARG A 91 4.80 23.09 0.41
C ARG A 91 5.78 24.17 0.82
N PHE A 92 6.76 23.85 1.66
CA PHE A 92 7.72 24.83 2.14
C PHE A 92 8.67 25.29 1.03
N THR A 93 9.20 24.37 0.23
CA THR A 93 10.12 24.72 -0.87
C THR A 93 9.42 25.53 -1.96
N SER A 94 8.21 25.14 -2.37
CA SER A 94 7.45 25.90 -3.36
C SER A 94 6.97 27.24 -2.82
N TYR A 95 6.58 27.32 -1.55
CA TYR A 95 6.20 28.59 -0.93
C TYR A 95 7.38 29.57 -0.87
N GLU A 96 8.57 29.11 -0.49
CA GLU A 96 9.76 29.97 -0.50
C GLU A 96 10.12 30.42 -1.92
N ALA A 97 10.09 29.51 -2.90
CA ALA A 97 10.36 29.83 -4.30
C ALA A 97 9.35 30.82 -4.90
N TYR A 98 8.04 30.65 -4.64
CA TYR A 98 7.02 31.59 -5.11
C TYR A 98 7.07 32.91 -4.37
N LYS A 99 7.40 32.88 -3.08
CA LYS A 99 7.53 34.09 -2.27
C LYS A 99 8.75 34.93 -2.71
N SER A 100 9.87 34.30 -3.04
CA SER A 100 11.05 35.00 -3.55
C SER A 100 10.80 35.52 -4.98
N ALA A 101 10.12 34.76 -5.82
CA ALA A 101 9.77 35.19 -7.18
C ALA A 101 8.76 36.36 -7.21
N LEU A 102 7.89 36.47 -6.18
CA LEU A 102 6.90 37.55 -6.04
C LEU A 102 7.38 38.70 -5.12
N ALA A 103 8.64 38.68 -4.68
CA ALA A 103 9.22 39.77 -3.90
C ALA A 103 9.53 40.95 -4.82
N ASP A 104 9.33 42.18 -4.31
CA ASP A 104 9.64 43.38 -5.07
C ASP A 104 11.17 43.51 -5.27
N PRO A 105 11.67 43.61 -6.52
CA PRO A 105 13.10 43.67 -6.83
C PRO A 105 13.83 44.85 -6.18
N THR A 106 13.10 45.91 -5.80
CA THR A 106 13.69 47.17 -5.31
C THR A 106 13.70 47.30 -3.79
N THR A 107 12.73 46.69 -3.09
CA THR A 107 12.57 46.82 -1.62
C THR A 107 12.75 45.50 -0.86
N GLY A 108 12.75 44.36 -1.55
CA GLY A 108 12.85 43.03 -0.94
C GLY A 108 11.69 42.68 0.01
N GLN A 109 10.67 43.54 0.10
CA GLN A 109 9.48 43.32 0.93
C GLN A 109 8.41 42.56 0.14
N VAL A 110 7.71 41.67 0.82
CA VAL A 110 6.65 40.85 0.22
C VAL A 110 5.30 41.36 0.71
N THR A 111 4.52 41.95 -0.20
CA THR A 111 3.15 42.42 0.07
C THR A 111 2.24 41.28 0.56
N SER A 112 1.24 41.59 1.40
CA SER A 112 0.25 40.60 1.88
C SER A 112 -0.44 39.84 0.75
N LYS A 113 -0.71 40.51 -0.38
CA LYS A 113 -1.26 39.90 -1.60
C LYS A 113 -0.29 38.92 -2.26
N ALA A 114 1.00 39.25 -2.34
CA ALA A 114 2.05 38.38 -2.87
C ALA A 114 2.26 37.15 -1.96
N THR A 115 2.21 37.34 -0.64
CA THR A 115 2.26 36.25 0.35
C THR A 115 1.08 35.29 0.20
N PHE A 116 -0.13 35.83 -0.02
CA PHE A 116 -1.32 35.04 -0.27
C PHE A 116 -1.25 34.26 -1.59
N LEU A 117 -0.80 34.91 -2.68
CA LEU A 117 -0.65 34.29 -3.99
C LEU A 117 0.42 33.18 -3.98
N ALA A 118 1.58 33.43 -3.34
CA ALA A 118 2.60 32.42 -3.11
C ALA A 118 2.06 31.24 -2.31
N GLY A 119 1.25 31.50 -1.29
CA GLY A 119 0.59 30.47 -0.49
C GLY A 119 -0.43 29.63 -1.28
N LEU A 120 -1.19 30.25 -2.18
CA LEU A 120 -2.11 29.56 -3.09
C LEU A 120 -1.36 28.72 -4.12
N ALA A 121 -0.34 29.29 -4.77
CA ALA A 121 0.48 28.58 -5.75
C ALA A 121 1.20 27.38 -5.13
N ALA A 122 1.78 27.55 -3.94
CA ALA A 122 2.41 26.46 -3.19
C ALA A 122 1.40 25.35 -2.84
N GLY A 123 0.19 25.75 -2.43
CA GLY A 123 -0.92 24.83 -2.19
C GLY A 123 -1.26 24.02 -3.44
N VAL A 124 -1.44 24.67 -4.59
CA VAL A 124 -1.75 23.97 -5.86
C VAL A 124 -0.62 23.01 -6.26
N THR A 125 0.64 23.41 -6.12
CA THR A 125 1.80 22.56 -6.44
C THR A 125 1.86 21.33 -5.54
N GLU A 126 1.64 21.49 -4.23
CA GLU A 126 1.48 20.39 -3.28
C GLU A 126 0.28 19.49 -3.63
N ALA A 127 -0.84 20.09 -4.04
CA ALA A 127 -2.06 19.40 -4.45
C ALA A 127 -1.78 18.40 -5.59
N VAL A 128 -1.09 18.90 -6.61
CA VAL A 128 -0.81 18.19 -7.86
C VAL A 128 0.27 17.12 -7.62
N ALA A 129 1.35 17.47 -6.93
CA ALA A 129 2.52 16.61 -6.81
C ALA A 129 2.31 15.46 -5.82
N VAL A 130 1.64 15.69 -4.69
CA VAL A 130 1.60 14.71 -3.58
C VAL A 130 0.19 14.40 -3.14
N VAL A 131 -0.66 15.42 -2.95
CA VAL A 131 -1.97 15.20 -2.33
C VAL A 131 -2.90 14.39 -3.24
N ASN A 132 -2.92 14.67 -4.55
CA ASN A 132 -3.82 13.95 -5.45
C ASN A 132 -3.46 12.45 -5.59
N PRO A 133 -2.19 12.07 -5.84
CA PRO A 133 -1.80 10.65 -5.83
C PRO A 133 -2.10 9.95 -4.50
N MET A 134 -1.80 10.62 -3.38
CA MET A 134 -2.08 10.11 -2.03
C MET A 134 -3.60 9.92 -1.79
N GLU A 135 -4.43 10.89 -2.18
CA GLU A 135 -5.89 10.80 -2.07
C GLU A 135 -6.45 9.61 -2.86
N VAL A 136 -5.99 9.41 -4.11
CA VAL A 136 -6.42 8.28 -4.94
C VAL A 136 -6.11 6.95 -4.27
N VAL A 137 -4.88 6.77 -3.75
CA VAL A 137 -4.46 5.56 -3.04
C VAL A 137 -5.27 5.36 -1.75
N LYS A 138 -5.45 6.42 -0.94
CA LYS A 138 -6.24 6.38 0.30
C LYS A 138 -7.69 5.98 0.02
N ILE A 139 -8.33 6.59 -0.98
CA ILE A 139 -9.72 6.31 -1.34
C ILE A 139 -9.87 4.83 -1.76
N ARG A 140 -8.96 4.29 -2.58
CA ARG A 140 -9.02 2.88 -3.01
C ARG A 140 -8.86 1.91 -1.85
N LEU A 141 -7.90 2.17 -0.95
CA LEU A 141 -7.70 1.37 0.26
C LEU A 141 -8.91 1.41 1.21
N GLN A 142 -9.55 2.57 1.34
CA GLN A 142 -10.70 2.75 2.23
C GLN A 142 -12.02 2.27 1.60
N ALA A 143 -12.12 2.25 0.27
CA ALA A 143 -13.28 1.74 -0.47
C ALA A 143 -13.35 0.21 -0.48
N GLN A 144 -12.22 -0.49 -0.28
CA GLN A 144 -12.22 -1.95 -0.20
C GLN A 144 -12.88 -2.42 1.11
N HIS A 145 -14.05 -3.03 0.99
CA HIS A 145 -14.70 -3.73 2.10
C HIS A 145 -14.02 -5.08 2.29
N HIS A 146 -13.46 -5.32 3.47
CA HIS A 146 -13.08 -6.66 3.90
C HIS A 146 -13.98 -6.95 5.09
N SER A 147 -14.91 -7.88 4.91
CA SER A 147 -15.82 -8.29 5.97
C SER A 147 -15.13 -9.42 6.74
N LEU A 148 -14.99 -9.31 8.06
CA LEU A 148 -14.52 -10.41 8.92
C LEU A 148 -15.39 -11.69 8.80
N ALA A 149 -16.58 -11.58 8.20
CA ALA A 149 -17.50 -12.68 7.98
C ALA A 149 -17.17 -13.54 6.75
N ASP A 150 -16.24 -13.14 5.88
CA ASP A 150 -15.88 -13.89 4.66
C ASP A 150 -14.35 -14.05 4.55
N PRO A 151 -13.78 -15.16 5.07
CA PRO A 151 -12.34 -15.39 5.13
C PRO A 151 -11.66 -15.59 3.76
N LEU A 152 -12.45 -15.79 2.69
CA LEU A 152 -11.93 -16.12 1.35
C LEU A 152 -11.64 -14.88 0.48
N ASP A 153 -12.08 -13.69 0.88
CA ASP A 153 -11.93 -12.48 0.06
C ASP A 153 -10.60 -11.77 0.37
N ALA A 154 -9.54 -12.25 -0.28
CA ALA A 154 -8.19 -11.70 -0.14
C ALA A 154 -8.18 -10.20 -0.52
N PRO A 155 -7.59 -9.32 0.32
CA PRO A 155 -7.62 -7.90 0.04
C PRO A 155 -6.83 -7.57 -1.24
N LYS A 156 -7.50 -7.03 -2.27
CA LYS A 156 -6.87 -6.57 -3.53
C LYS A 156 -5.68 -5.63 -3.26
N TYR A 157 -5.81 -4.77 -2.26
CA TYR A 157 -4.76 -3.85 -1.83
C TYR A 157 -4.30 -4.16 -0.41
N ARG A 158 -3.08 -4.69 -0.26
CA ARG A 158 -2.49 -5.06 1.04
C ARG A 158 -1.90 -3.88 1.82
N SER A 159 -1.32 -2.91 1.13
CA SER A 159 -0.65 -1.74 1.71
C SER A 159 -0.70 -0.54 0.76
N ALA A 160 -0.31 0.65 1.24
CA ALA A 160 -0.27 1.85 0.40
C ALA A 160 0.75 1.78 -0.76
N PRO A 161 1.99 1.28 -0.56
CA PRO A 161 2.91 1.06 -1.66
C PRO A 161 2.43 0.01 -2.65
N HIS A 162 1.84 -1.09 -2.16
CA HIS A 162 1.25 -2.12 -3.01
C HIS A 162 0.09 -1.54 -3.82
N ALA A 163 -0.80 -0.78 -3.19
CA ALA A 163 -1.90 -0.12 -3.87
C ALA A 163 -1.43 0.86 -4.96
N LEU A 164 -0.41 1.67 -4.66
CA LEU A 164 0.18 2.58 -5.65
C LEU A 164 0.75 1.81 -6.85
N PHE A 165 1.54 0.77 -6.60
CA PHE A 165 2.15 -0.05 -7.65
C PHE A 165 1.08 -0.76 -8.50
N THR A 166 0.11 -1.41 -7.85
CA THR A 166 -0.97 -2.12 -8.55
C THR A 166 -1.80 -1.16 -9.41
N VAL A 167 -2.11 0.05 -8.91
CA VAL A 167 -2.87 1.05 -9.68
C VAL A 167 -2.09 1.55 -10.89
N ILE A 168 -0.80 1.82 -10.75
CA ILE A 168 0.05 2.24 -11.87
C ILE A 168 0.18 1.10 -12.89
N LYS A 169 0.35 -0.14 -12.44
CA LYS A 169 0.49 -1.32 -13.31
C LYS A 169 -0.79 -1.65 -14.07
N GLU A 170 -1.96 -1.57 -13.42
CA GLU A 170 -3.24 -1.96 -14.01
C GLU A 170 -3.88 -0.84 -14.85
N GLU A 171 -3.76 0.43 -14.45
CA GLU A 171 -4.51 1.53 -15.06
C GLU A 171 -3.61 2.67 -15.59
N GLY A 172 -2.31 2.59 -15.37
CA GLY A 172 -1.33 3.56 -15.83
C GLY A 172 -1.17 4.79 -14.93
N PHE A 173 -0.12 5.57 -15.21
CA PHE A 173 0.27 6.73 -14.39
C PHE A 173 -0.76 7.87 -14.40
N ARG A 174 -1.52 8.02 -15.50
CA ARG A 174 -2.51 9.11 -15.68
C ARG A 174 -3.65 9.06 -14.67
N VAL A 175 -3.94 7.88 -14.11
CA VAL A 175 -5.00 7.72 -13.10
C VAL A 175 -4.71 8.45 -11.80
N LEU A 176 -3.43 8.63 -11.44
CA LEU A 176 -3.04 9.37 -10.24
C LEU A 176 -3.40 10.86 -10.30
N TYR A 177 -3.64 11.40 -11.50
CA TYR A 177 -4.02 12.80 -11.73
C TYR A 177 -5.51 12.99 -11.99
N ARG A 178 -6.30 11.90 -11.92
CA ARG A 178 -7.76 11.99 -12.10
C ARG A 178 -8.37 12.79 -10.95
N GLY A 179 -9.02 13.90 -11.28
CA GLY A 179 -9.65 14.78 -10.29
C GLY A 179 -8.71 15.84 -9.68
N VAL A 180 -7.51 16.02 -10.24
CA VAL A 180 -6.54 17.02 -9.77
C VAL A 180 -7.12 18.45 -9.77
N SER A 181 -7.95 18.80 -10.76
CA SER A 181 -8.62 20.11 -10.82
C SER A 181 -9.57 20.33 -9.65
N LEU A 182 -10.30 19.29 -9.22
CA LEU A 182 -11.17 19.36 -8.05
C LEU A 182 -10.38 19.40 -6.74
N THR A 183 -9.23 18.73 -6.68
CA THR A 183 -8.31 18.79 -5.54
C THR A 183 -7.69 20.19 -5.41
N ALA A 184 -7.23 20.77 -6.52
CA ALA A 184 -6.69 22.12 -6.58
C ALA A 184 -7.77 23.16 -6.24
N LEU A 185 -8.97 23.03 -6.79
CA LEU A 185 -10.10 23.91 -6.47
C LEU A 185 -10.41 23.86 -4.96
N ARG A 186 -10.57 22.66 -4.40
CA ARG A 186 -10.82 22.45 -2.96
C ARG A 186 -9.75 23.09 -2.09
N GLN A 187 -8.47 22.95 -2.45
CA GLN A 187 -7.38 23.57 -1.68
C GLN A 187 -7.37 25.09 -1.83
N GLY A 188 -7.59 25.60 -3.03
CA GLY A 188 -7.69 27.03 -3.31
C GLY A 188 -8.84 27.68 -2.53
N THR A 189 -10.04 27.12 -2.58
CA THR A 189 -11.21 27.62 -1.85
C THR A 189 -11.05 27.48 -0.34
N ASN A 190 -10.39 26.42 0.15
CA ASN A 190 -10.08 26.28 1.58
C ASN A 190 -9.13 27.40 2.05
N GLN A 191 -8.07 27.66 1.30
CA GLN A 191 -7.07 28.68 1.63
C GLN A 191 -7.66 30.09 1.52
N ALA A 192 -8.44 30.36 0.47
CA ALA A 192 -9.12 31.64 0.29
C ALA A 192 -10.13 31.91 1.41
N ALA A 193 -11.03 30.96 1.70
CA ALA A 193 -12.04 31.13 2.74
C ALA A 193 -11.43 31.30 4.14
N ASN A 194 -10.41 30.51 4.48
CA ASN A 194 -9.73 30.64 5.77
C ASN A 194 -8.99 31.98 5.88
N PHE A 195 -8.27 32.39 4.83
CA PHE A 195 -7.55 33.67 4.83
C PHE A 195 -8.50 34.87 4.95
N THR A 196 -9.56 34.91 4.13
CA THR A 196 -10.57 35.98 4.19
C THR A 196 -11.26 36.02 5.55
N ALA A 197 -11.70 34.88 6.08
CA ALA A 197 -12.30 34.83 7.40
C ALA A 197 -11.33 35.30 8.49
N TYR A 198 -10.07 34.88 8.43
CA TYR A 198 -9.05 35.31 9.38
C TYR A 198 -8.79 36.82 9.31
N THR A 199 -8.67 37.40 8.10
CA THR A 199 -8.41 38.83 7.93
C THR A 199 -9.58 39.68 8.37
N GLU A 200 -10.82 39.29 8.04
CA GLU A 200 -12.02 40.03 8.43
C GLU A 200 -12.28 39.94 9.94
N LEU A 201 -12.16 38.75 10.54
CA LEU A 201 -12.32 38.59 11.99
C LEU A 201 -11.24 39.35 12.77
N LYS A 202 -9.99 39.32 12.27
CA LYS A 202 -8.90 40.09 12.85
C LYS A 202 -9.14 41.60 12.73
N ALA A 203 -9.56 42.08 11.55
CA ALA A 203 -9.85 43.49 11.32
C ALA A 203 -11.05 43.97 12.17
N ALA A 204 -12.08 43.14 12.32
CA ALA A 204 -13.22 43.42 13.19
C ALA A 204 -12.78 43.55 14.66
N LEU A 205 -11.97 42.62 15.18
CA LEU A 205 -11.47 42.70 16.56
C LEU A 205 -10.54 43.88 16.80
N GLN A 206 -9.68 44.22 15.84
CA GLN A 206 -8.81 45.41 15.93
C GLN A 206 -9.61 46.72 15.86
N ARG A 207 -10.76 46.75 15.16
CA ARG A 207 -11.69 47.89 15.20
C ARG A 207 -12.39 48.01 16.55
N TRP A 208 -12.68 46.88 17.20
CA TRP A 208 -13.34 46.83 18.52
C TRP A 208 -12.37 47.10 19.67
N GLN A 209 -11.07 46.87 19.48
CA GLN A 209 -10.00 47.15 20.44
C GLN A 209 -8.98 48.13 19.84
N PRO A 210 -9.23 49.45 19.93
CA PRO A 210 -8.36 50.48 19.34
C PRO A 210 -6.91 50.42 19.83
N GLU A 211 -6.69 49.90 21.04
CA GLU A 211 -5.38 49.68 21.68
C GLU A 211 -4.48 48.70 20.90
N TYR A 212 -5.06 47.84 20.05
CA TYR A 212 -4.35 46.84 19.24
C TYR A 212 -4.44 47.07 17.72
N SER A 213 -4.72 48.31 17.29
CA SER A 213 -4.83 48.67 15.87
C SER A 213 -3.55 48.39 15.07
N ASN A 214 -2.37 48.64 15.65
CA ASN A 214 -1.05 48.45 15.02
C ASN A 214 -0.16 47.39 15.70
N SER A 215 -0.60 46.80 16.82
CA SER A 215 0.16 45.79 17.57
C SER A 215 -0.40 44.38 17.35
N GLN A 216 0.37 43.35 17.72
CA GLN A 216 -0.09 41.97 17.59
C GLN A 216 -1.16 41.67 18.66
N LEU A 217 -2.27 41.07 18.25
CA LEU A 217 -3.33 40.63 19.16
C LEU A 217 -2.76 39.58 20.15
N PRO A 218 -3.27 39.53 21.39
CA PRO A 218 -2.93 38.48 22.34
C PRO A 218 -3.06 37.06 21.73
N SER A 219 -2.13 36.16 22.08
CA SER A 219 -2.04 34.82 21.48
C SER A 219 -3.34 34.02 21.60
N TYR A 220 -4.08 34.15 22.72
CA TYR A 220 -5.36 33.45 22.92
C TYR A 220 -6.45 33.93 21.94
N GLN A 221 -6.51 35.24 21.64
CA GLN A 221 -7.45 35.80 20.67
C GLN A 221 -7.10 35.35 19.25
N THR A 222 -5.82 35.37 18.91
CA THR A 222 -5.32 34.91 17.60
C THR A 222 -5.62 33.42 17.39
N THR A 223 -5.46 32.58 18.43
CA THR A 223 -5.83 31.17 18.39
C THR A 223 -7.34 30.98 18.20
N PHE A 224 -8.17 31.77 18.89
CA PHE A 224 -9.63 31.67 18.78
C PHE A 224 -10.14 32.08 17.40
N ILE A 225 -9.62 33.18 16.84
CA ILE A 225 -9.90 33.61 15.46
C ILE A 225 -9.44 32.55 14.47
N GLY A 226 -8.24 31.98 14.67
CA GLY A 226 -7.70 30.91 13.83
C GLY A 226 -8.55 29.64 13.87
N LEU A 227 -9.16 29.31 15.01
CA LEU A 227 -10.06 28.17 15.14
C LEU A 227 -11.39 28.41 14.41
N ILE A 228 -11.97 29.62 14.53
CA ILE A 228 -13.18 30.01 13.81
C ILE A 228 -12.93 30.05 12.30
N SER A 229 -11.87 30.73 11.84
CA SER A 229 -11.53 30.82 10.42
C SER A 229 -11.18 29.46 9.83
N GLY A 230 -10.51 28.60 10.61
CA GLY A 230 -10.21 27.22 10.27
C GLY A 230 -11.46 26.34 10.10
N ALA A 231 -12.57 26.66 10.78
CA ALA A 231 -13.85 25.97 10.63
C ALA A 231 -14.63 26.43 9.38
N VAL A 232 -14.47 27.68 8.93
CA VAL A 232 -15.15 28.22 7.73
C VAL A 232 -14.74 27.49 6.45
N GLY A 233 -13.47 27.10 6.32
CA GLY A 233 -12.97 26.35 5.15
C GLY A 233 -13.69 25.02 4.91
N PRO A 234 -13.91 24.16 5.92
CA PRO A 234 -14.79 23.01 5.85
C PRO A 234 -16.22 23.29 5.36
N PHE A 235 -16.84 24.39 5.78
CA PHE A 235 -18.19 24.77 5.37
C PHE A 235 -18.26 25.20 3.91
N SER A 236 -17.29 25.98 3.42
CA SER A 236 -17.25 26.40 2.02
C SER A 236 -17.00 25.21 1.08
N ASN A 237 -16.23 24.22 1.53
CA ASN A 237 -15.84 23.06 0.72
C ASN A 237 -16.79 21.87 0.80
N ALA A 238 -17.78 21.87 1.68
CA ALA A 238 -18.68 20.73 1.85
C ALA A 238 -19.44 20.36 0.56
N PRO A 239 -19.99 21.32 -0.22
CA PRO A 239 -20.65 21.01 -1.49
C PRO A 239 -19.69 20.39 -2.52
N ILE A 240 -18.47 20.91 -2.61
CA ILE A 240 -17.45 20.43 -3.57
C ILE A 240 -17.03 18.99 -3.22
N ASP A 241 -16.81 18.70 -1.93
CA ASP A 241 -16.40 17.38 -1.48
C ASP A 241 -17.50 16.32 -1.67
N THR A 242 -18.77 16.67 -1.44
CA THR A 242 -19.90 15.75 -1.65
C THR A 242 -20.13 15.46 -3.13
N ILE A 243 -19.95 16.45 -4.01
CA ILE A 243 -20.01 16.23 -5.46
C ILE A 243 -18.81 15.39 -5.94
N LYS A 244 -17.58 15.70 -5.49
CA LYS A 244 -16.35 14.96 -5.85
C LYS A 244 -16.47 13.48 -5.49
N THR A 245 -16.94 13.18 -4.29
CA THR A 245 -17.11 11.79 -3.81
C THR A 245 -18.12 11.00 -4.64
N ARG A 246 -19.21 11.63 -5.11
CA ARG A 246 -20.17 11.00 -6.04
C ARG A 246 -19.61 10.86 -7.46
N LEU A 247 -18.90 11.88 -7.95
CA LEU A 247 -18.27 11.83 -9.28
C LEU A 247 -17.23 10.70 -9.38
N GLN A 248 -16.45 10.48 -8.32
CA GLN A 248 -15.48 9.39 -8.25
C GLN A 248 -16.13 8.00 -8.14
N LYS A 249 -17.43 7.93 -7.82
CA LYS A 249 -18.22 6.68 -7.74
C LYS A 249 -18.79 6.25 -9.10
N THR A 250 -19.10 7.20 -9.99
CA THR A 250 -19.71 6.90 -11.30
C THR A 250 -18.63 6.60 -12.35
N ARG A 251 -18.69 5.42 -12.99
CA ARG A 251 -17.82 5.10 -14.14
C ARG A 251 -18.03 6.14 -15.24
N ALA A 252 -16.96 6.49 -15.93
CA ALA A 252 -17.05 7.44 -17.03
C ALA A 252 -17.59 6.70 -18.25
N GLU A 253 -18.72 7.14 -18.79
CA GLU A 253 -19.19 6.72 -20.12
C GLU A 253 -18.34 7.44 -21.20
N PRO A 254 -18.01 6.78 -22.32
CA PRO A 254 -17.26 7.40 -23.40
C PRO A 254 -18.02 8.63 -23.95
N GLY A 255 -17.35 9.79 -24.04
CA GLY A 255 -17.88 10.99 -24.70
C GLY A 255 -18.45 12.11 -23.80
N GLN A 256 -18.59 11.93 -22.49
CA GLN A 256 -19.12 12.99 -21.60
C GLN A 256 -18.02 13.90 -21.02
N SER A 257 -18.18 15.22 -21.18
CA SER A 257 -17.33 16.22 -20.52
C SER A 257 -17.45 16.16 -18.98
N ALA A 258 -16.32 16.28 -18.28
CA ALA A 258 -16.26 16.25 -16.82
C ALA A 258 -17.14 17.34 -16.16
N VAL A 259 -17.29 18.49 -16.82
CA VAL A 259 -18.11 19.61 -16.32
C VAL A 259 -19.60 19.28 -16.43
N SER A 260 -20.02 18.68 -17.55
CA SER A 260 -21.41 18.25 -17.75
C SER A 260 -21.82 17.22 -16.68
N ARG A 261 -20.92 16.27 -16.37
CA ARG A 261 -21.14 15.27 -15.32
C ARG A 261 -21.29 15.88 -13.92
N ILE A 262 -20.47 16.88 -13.59
CA ILE A 262 -20.58 17.61 -12.32
C ILE A 262 -21.95 18.30 -12.21
N MET A 263 -22.40 18.97 -13.28
CA MET A 263 -23.69 19.65 -13.30
C MET A 263 -24.88 18.69 -13.21
N VAL A 264 -24.82 17.55 -13.90
CA VAL A 264 -25.85 16.51 -13.81
C VAL A 264 -25.96 15.96 -12.38
N ILE A 265 -24.82 15.61 -11.76
CA ILE A 265 -24.80 15.10 -10.39
C ILE A 265 -25.31 16.15 -9.40
N ALA A 266 -24.91 17.42 -9.54
CA ALA A 266 -25.37 18.48 -8.65
C ALA A 266 -26.88 18.72 -8.78
N LYS A 267 -27.41 18.71 -10.01
CA LYS A 267 -28.85 18.87 -10.28
C LYS A 267 -29.66 17.69 -9.75
N ASP A 268 -29.15 16.47 -9.90
CA ASP A 268 -29.76 15.26 -9.39
C ASP A 268 -29.80 15.25 -7.85
N MET A 269 -28.67 15.60 -7.20
CA MET A 269 -28.60 15.74 -5.73
C MET A 269 -29.61 16.75 -5.19
N PHE A 270 -29.73 17.90 -5.85
CA PHE A 270 -30.64 18.95 -5.44
C PHE A 270 -32.10 18.51 -5.55
N LYS A 271 -32.46 17.81 -6.63
CA LYS A 271 -33.83 17.32 -6.86
C LYS A 271 -34.23 16.13 -5.98
N THR A 272 -33.31 15.19 -5.72
CA THR A 272 -33.63 13.92 -5.06
C THR A 272 -33.45 13.97 -3.54
N GLU A 273 -32.45 14.70 -3.03
CA GLU A 273 -32.07 14.70 -1.61
C GLU A 273 -32.14 16.09 -0.95
N GLY A 274 -32.33 17.15 -1.73
CA GLY A 274 -32.43 18.54 -1.27
C GLY A 274 -31.08 19.17 -0.83
N THR A 275 -31.14 20.38 -0.29
CA THR A 275 -29.95 21.20 0.06
C THR A 275 -29.09 20.61 1.18
N ARG A 276 -29.69 19.83 2.09
CA ARG A 276 -28.97 19.16 3.20
C ARG A 276 -28.00 18.09 2.72
N ALA A 277 -28.20 17.54 1.52
CA ALA A 277 -27.32 16.52 0.94
C ALA A 277 -25.89 17.01 0.69
N PHE A 278 -25.74 18.30 0.34
CA PHE A 278 -24.43 18.93 0.07
C PHE A 278 -23.55 19.08 1.32
N TYR A 279 -24.15 19.03 2.51
CA TYR A 279 -23.44 19.18 3.79
C TYR A 279 -23.30 17.84 4.54
N LYS A 280 -23.67 16.72 3.93
CA LYS A 280 -23.54 15.39 4.52
C LYS A 280 -22.06 15.04 4.73
N GLY A 281 -21.64 14.93 5.99
CA GLY A 281 -20.24 14.71 6.36
C GLY A 281 -19.50 15.94 6.92
N ILE A 282 -20.18 17.07 7.12
CA ILE A 282 -19.57 18.25 7.74
C ILE A 282 -19.21 18.05 9.22
N THR A 283 -20.03 17.32 9.98
CA THR A 283 -19.84 17.09 11.43
C THR A 283 -18.46 16.51 11.77
N PRO A 284 -18.02 15.37 11.20
CA PRO A 284 -16.68 14.85 11.48
C PRO A 284 -15.55 15.78 11.00
N ARG A 285 -15.83 16.64 10.01
CA ARG A 285 -14.84 17.59 9.48
C ARG A 285 -14.61 18.76 10.41
N VAL A 286 -15.68 19.35 10.95
CA VAL A 286 -15.59 20.45 11.93
C VAL A 286 -15.02 19.93 13.25
N MET A 287 -15.46 18.74 13.70
CA MET A 287 -14.94 18.10 14.91
C MET A 287 -13.44 17.80 14.84
N ARG A 288 -12.88 17.60 13.64
CA ARG A 288 -11.43 17.42 13.44
C ARG A 288 -10.63 18.71 13.60
N VAL A 289 -11.19 19.89 13.29
CA VAL A 289 -10.42 21.14 13.18
C VAL A 289 -9.74 21.49 14.50
N ALA A 290 -10.51 21.59 15.59
CA ALA A 290 -9.98 21.97 16.90
C ALA A 290 -8.90 20.99 17.44
N PRO A 291 -9.13 19.68 17.55
CA PRO A 291 -8.12 18.75 18.06
C PRO A 291 -6.92 18.61 17.11
N GLY A 292 -7.13 18.66 15.79
CA GLY A 292 -6.04 18.59 14.82
C GLY A 292 -5.11 19.81 14.89
N GLN A 293 -5.67 21.01 15.03
CA GLN A 293 -4.85 22.21 15.23
C GLN A 293 -4.12 22.18 16.56
N ALA A 294 -4.80 21.80 17.66
CA ALA A 294 -4.18 21.70 18.98
C ALA A 294 -2.97 20.76 18.98
N VAL A 295 -3.13 19.54 18.47
CA VAL A 295 -2.04 18.55 18.39
C VAL A 295 -0.89 19.05 17.51
N THR A 296 -1.21 19.62 16.33
CA THR A 296 -0.18 20.14 15.42
C THR A 296 0.65 21.23 16.10
N PHE A 297 0.03 22.21 16.76
CA PHE A 297 0.76 23.31 17.41
C PHE A 297 1.59 22.80 18.59
N THR A 298 1.01 22.02 19.50
CA THR A 298 1.72 21.50 20.68
C THR A 298 2.94 20.64 20.29
N VAL A 299 2.77 19.75 19.30
CA VAL A 299 3.86 18.87 18.86
C VAL A 299 4.91 19.65 18.07
N TYR A 300 4.50 20.62 17.24
CA TYR A 300 5.43 21.48 16.53
C TYR A 300 6.31 22.28 17.49
N GLU A 301 5.71 22.93 18.50
CA GLU A 301 6.44 23.70 19.51
C GLU A 301 7.39 22.82 20.33
N TYR A 302 6.92 21.65 20.77
CA TYR A 302 7.75 20.69 21.50
C TYR A 302 8.95 20.20 20.69
N LEU A 303 8.72 19.75 19.44
CA LEU A 303 9.79 19.26 18.57
C LEU A 303 10.75 20.37 18.17
N LYS A 304 10.23 21.55 17.84
CA LYS A 304 11.05 22.72 17.50
C LYS A 304 11.94 23.12 18.69
N GLY A 305 11.36 23.24 19.88
CA GLY A 305 12.11 23.58 21.10
C GLY A 305 13.20 22.55 21.41
N LYS A 306 12.92 21.26 21.27
CA LYS A 306 13.92 20.18 21.43
C LYS A 306 15.02 20.23 20.36
N LEU A 307 14.68 20.49 19.10
CA LEU A 307 15.63 20.57 17.98
C LEU A 307 16.53 21.81 18.06
N GLU A 308 16.00 22.92 18.56
CA GLU A 308 16.77 24.15 18.75
C GLU A 308 17.66 24.09 20.00
N ALA A 309 17.21 23.40 21.05
CA ALA A 309 18.02 23.13 22.25
C ALA A 309 19.15 22.12 21.99
N SER A 310 18.98 21.21 21.03
CA SER A 310 19.94 20.13 20.77
C SER A 310 21.14 20.53 19.90
N ASN A 311 21.24 21.80 19.45
CA ASN A 311 22.34 22.30 18.61
C ASN A 311 22.67 21.37 17.41
N TRP A 312 21.64 20.69 16.89
CA TRP A 312 21.77 19.71 15.80
C TRP A 312 21.99 20.45 14.47
N ALA A 313 23.24 20.64 14.10
CA ALA A 313 23.62 21.22 12.81
C ALA A 313 23.43 20.16 11.71
N PHE A 314 22.36 20.28 10.92
CA PHE A 314 22.30 19.60 9.63
C PHE A 314 23.31 20.28 8.70
N VAL A 315 24.35 19.56 8.29
CA VAL A 315 25.22 19.93 7.17
C VAL A 315 24.36 19.87 5.91
N GLY A 316 23.73 20.99 5.58
CA GLY A 316 23.02 21.23 4.34
C GLY A 316 23.43 22.62 3.88
N GLY A 317 23.99 22.70 2.67
CA GLY A 317 24.74 23.84 2.14
C GLY A 317 24.18 25.21 2.50
N LYS A 318 25.11 26.13 2.77
CA LYS A 318 24.83 27.57 2.76
C LYS A 318 24.15 27.89 1.43
N PHE A 319 22.89 28.33 1.48
CA PHE A 319 22.32 29.11 0.39
C PHE A 319 23.01 30.48 0.47
N GLU A 320 23.95 30.71 -0.45
CA GLU A 320 24.52 32.03 -0.66
C GLU A 320 23.46 32.93 -1.32
N ASP A 321 23.18 34.06 -0.67
CA ASP A 321 22.40 35.15 -1.22
C ASP A 321 23.12 35.72 -2.47
N PRO A 322 22.44 35.97 -3.59
CA PRO A 322 23.06 36.58 -4.77
C PRO A 322 23.17 38.10 -4.58
N SER A 323 24.20 38.54 -3.86
CA SER A 323 24.67 39.94 -3.93
C SER A 323 26.13 40.07 -3.51
N PHE A 324 27.06 39.46 -4.25
CA PHE A 324 28.44 39.97 -4.36
C PHE A 324 29.14 39.36 -5.59
N THR A 325 29.68 40.21 -6.44
CA THR A 325 30.37 39.89 -7.70
C THR A 325 31.88 39.74 -7.49
N ALA A 326 32.49 38.61 -7.91
CA ALA A 326 33.87 38.55 -8.44
C ALA A 326 34.12 37.19 -9.18
N PRO A 327 35.07 37.09 -10.14
CA PRO A 327 35.04 36.10 -11.23
C PRO A 327 36.12 34.99 -11.10
N PRO A 328 36.48 34.21 -12.14
CA PRO A 328 36.08 32.81 -12.28
C PRO A 328 37.27 31.82 -12.19
N HIS A 329 37.04 30.62 -11.65
CA HIS A 329 37.90 29.47 -11.99
C HIS A 329 37.09 28.20 -12.25
N THR A 330 37.53 27.56 -13.32
CA THR A 330 36.92 26.55 -14.17
C THR A 330 37.03 25.13 -13.62
N VAL A 331 35.97 24.34 -13.86
CA VAL A 331 35.99 22.91 -14.27
C VAL A 331 36.37 21.88 -13.19
N ASN A 332 35.43 21.05 -12.74
CA ASN A 332 35.05 19.84 -13.48
C ASN A 332 33.78 19.16 -12.93
N ASN A 333 32.89 18.81 -13.85
CA ASN A 333 31.70 17.99 -13.63
C ASN A 333 32.12 16.53 -13.49
N GLN A 334 31.68 15.84 -12.43
CA GLN A 334 31.29 14.44 -12.46
C GLN A 334 30.54 14.06 -11.17
N LEU A 335 29.22 14.12 -11.24
CA LEU A 335 28.32 13.34 -10.37
C LEU A 335 28.33 11.89 -10.85
N PRO A 336 28.17 10.95 -9.91
CA PRO A 336 27.10 9.99 -10.10
C PRO A 336 26.15 9.95 -8.90
N CYS A 337 24.89 9.70 -9.24
CA CYS A 337 23.82 9.15 -8.40
C CYS A 337 24.35 8.17 -7.36
N ILE A 338 23.67 8.01 -6.22
CA ILE A 338 23.28 6.68 -5.69
C ILE A 338 22.31 6.85 -4.52
N SER A 339 21.13 6.29 -4.74
CA SER A 339 20.22 5.76 -3.74
C SER A 339 20.91 4.68 -2.90
N GLN A 340 21.22 4.93 -1.64
CA GLN A 340 21.28 3.87 -0.63
C GLN A 340 21.22 4.49 0.76
N CYS A 341 20.20 4.08 1.51
CA CYS A 341 20.07 4.37 2.93
C CYS A 341 21.36 3.91 3.63
N GLY A 342 22.05 4.84 4.27
CA GLY A 342 23.42 4.69 4.72
C GLY A 342 23.60 3.55 5.72
N ILE A 343 24.47 2.62 5.38
CA ILE A 343 25.36 2.04 6.39
C ILE A 343 26.18 3.24 6.86
N MET A 344 26.10 3.61 8.14
CA MET A 344 27.03 4.57 8.74
C MET A 344 28.43 3.93 8.72
N GLN A 345 29.12 4.00 7.58
CA GLN A 345 30.49 3.50 7.43
C GLN A 345 31.44 4.63 7.83
N SER A 346 32.48 4.28 8.59
CA SER A 346 33.52 5.25 9.00
C SER A 346 34.38 5.77 7.85
N GLY A 347 34.32 5.16 6.66
CA GLY A 347 35.21 5.45 5.54
C GLY A 347 36.60 4.80 5.65
N ILE A 348 36.87 4.06 6.74
CA ILE A 348 38.12 3.33 6.95
C ILE A 348 38.20 2.13 5.98
N THR A 349 39.31 2.00 5.29
CA THR A 349 39.59 0.93 4.31
C THR A 349 40.57 -0.11 4.84
N VAL A 350 40.61 -1.27 4.19
CA VAL A 350 41.57 -2.35 4.43
C VAL A 350 42.94 -1.95 3.86
N SER A 351 44.00 -2.03 4.68
CA SER A 351 45.37 -1.80 4.20
C SER A 351 45.83 -2.91 3.26
N SER A 352 46.77 -2.61 2.36
CA SER A 352 47.37 -3.63 1.48
C SER A 352 48.04 -4.75 2.29
N GLU A 353 48.66 -4.41 3.43
CA GLU A 353 49.26 -5.39 4.35
C GLU A 353 48.23 -6.37 4.90
N LEU A 354 47.01 -5.90 5.22
CA LEU A 354 45.94 -6.75 5.70
C LEU A 354 45.40 -7.66 4.59
N GLN A 355 45.33 -7.19 3.35
CA GLN A 355 44.93 -8.02 2.20
C GLN A 355 45.94 -9.16 1.97
N ASP A 356 47.23 -8.86 2.05
CA ASP A 356 48.30 -9.86 1.91
C ASP A 356 48.30 -10.85 3.08
N ALA A 357 48.16 -10.36 4.32
CA ALA A 357 48.05 -11.20 5.50
C ALA A 357 46.82 -12.11 5.44
N PHE A 358 45.68 -11.61 4.95
CA PHE A 358 44.48 -12.40 4.77
C PHE A 358 44.61 -13.42 3.64
N ALA A 359 45.29 -13.09 2.55
CA ALA A 359 45.58 -14.05 1.48
C ALA A 359 46.43 -15.23 2.00
N ARG A 360 47.47 -14.93 2.80
CA ARG A 360 48.29 -15.94 3.48
C ARG A 360 47.45 -16.76 4.46
N PHE A 361 46.66 -16.10 5.30
CA PHE A 361 45.75 -16.74 6.25
C PHE A 361 44.74 -17.66 5.55
N ASN A 362 44.24 -17.29 4.37
CA ASN A 362 43.30 -18.11 3.62
C ASN A 362 43.97 -19.35 3.00
N SER A 363 45.21 -19.21 2.52
CA SER A 363 46.00 -20.33 1.96
C SER A 363 46.57 -21.28 3.03
N ASP A 364 46.95 -20.75 4.20
CA ASP A 364 47.53 -21.50 5.29
C ASP A 364 46.46 -21.96 6.29
N THR A 365 46.23 -23.27 6.33
CA THR A 365 45.23 -23.88 7.22
C THR A 365 45.75 -24.08 8.65
N SER A 366 47.04 -23.90 8.89
CA SER A 366 47.66 -24.02 10.23
C SER A 366 47.48 -22.78 11.10
N THR A 367 47.11 -21.65 10.50
CA THR A 367 46.78 -20.42 11.24
C THR A 367 45.34 -20.47 11.77
N PHE A 368 45.20 -20.32 13.09
CA PHE A 368 43.92 -20.35 13.81
C PHE A 368 43.19 -19.02 13.74
N CYS A 369 43.88 -17.92 14.06
CA CYS A 369 43.27 -16.59 14.15
C CYS A 369 44.19 -15.51 13.57
N LEU A 370 43.61 -14.60 12.79
CA LEU A 370 44.26 -13.35 12.36
C LEU A 370 43.56 -12.18 13.07
N PRO A 371 44.20 -11.60 14.12
CA PRO A 371 43.66 -10.42 14.78
C PRO A 371 43.88 -9.17 13.91
N VAL A 372 42.90 -8.27 13.91
CA VAL A 372 42.90 -7.05 13.10
C VAL A 372 42.47 -5.88 13.96
N THR A 373 43.22 -4.79 13.87
CA THR A 373 42.96 -3.55 14.60
C THR A 373 42.84 -2.37 13.64
N ILE A 374 42.52 -1.20 14.18
CA ILE A 374 42.48 0.05 13.43
C ILE A 374 43.60 0.95 13.94
N THR A 375 44.55 1.27 13.07
CA THR A 375 45.65 2.20 13.33
C THR A 375 45.70 3.25 12.23
N ALA A 376 45.81 4.53 12.60
CA ALA A 376 45.88 5.63 11.64
C ALA A 376 44.78 5.58 10.55
N GLU A 377 43.53 5.35 10.96
CA GLU A 377 42.34 5.34 10.07
C GLU A 377 42.37 4.27 8.96
N THR A 378 43.16 3.21 9.14
CA THR A 378 43.21 2.04 8.26
C THR A 378 43.13 0.74 9.07
N LEU A 379 42.58 -0.33 8.49
CA LEU A 379 42.58 -1.65 9.11
C LEU A 379 43.92 -2.34 8.88
N THR A 380 44.59 -2.74 9.96
CA THR A 380 45.92 -3.36 9.93
C THR A 380 45.94 -4.72 10.62
N PRO A 381 46.73 -5.69 10.13
CA PRO A 381 46.85 -7.00 10.76
C PRO A 381 47.76 -6.95 11.99
N LEU A 382 47.46 -7.77 12.99
CA LEU A 382 48.35 -8.08 14.11
C LEU A 382 48.98 -9.47 13.91
N THR A 383 49.86 -9.87 14.84
CA THR A 383 50.54 -11.17 14.80
C THR A 383 49.52 -12.32 14.74
N PRO A 384 49.57 -13.19 13.70
CA PRO A 384 48.68 -14.34 13.59
C PRO A 384 48.94 -15.37 14.70
N ILE A 385 47.89 -16.07 15.11
CA ILE A 385 47.95 -17.16 16.09
C ILE A 385 47.76 -18.48 15.34
N SER A 386 48.66 -19.43 15.53
CA SER A 386 48.61 -20.76 14.91
C SER A 386 47.98 -21.82 15.83
N PHE A 387 47.45 -22.89 15.25
CA PHE A 387 46.99 -24.04 16.04
C PHE A 387 48.15 -24.74 16.76
N GLN A 388 47.91 -25.20 17.99
CA GLN A 388 48.80 -26.12 18.71
C GLN A 388 48.54 -27.57 18.26
N GLY A 389 48.84 -27.88 17.00
CA GLY A 389 48.64 -29.22 16.41
C GLY A 389 47.90 -29.22 15.08
N THR A 390 47.45 -30.40 14.62
CA THR A 390 46.67 -30.53 13.37
C THR A 390 45.26 -29.96 13.53
N PRO A 391 44.73 -29.23 12.54
CA PRO A 391 43.38 -28.65 12.62
C PRO A 391 42.30 -29.75 12.68
N SER A 392 41.58 -29.84 13.79
CA SER A 392 40.42 -30.72 14.02
C SER A 392 39.29 -29.97 14.74
N ALA A 393 38.11 -30.57 14.86
CA ALA A 393 36.99 -29.94 15.58
C ALA A 393 37.33 -29.71 17.07
N ASP A 394 38.09 -30.62 17.68
CA ASP A 394 38.52 -30.51 19.07
C ASP A 394 39.70 -29.52 19.23
N SER A 395 40.56 -29.39 18.20
CA SER A 395 41.68 -28.44 18.22
C SER A 395 41.22 -26.98 18.25
N PHE A 396 40.00 -26.69 17.76
CA PHE A 396 39.39 -25.37 17.86
C PHE A 396 39.15 -24.98 19.33
N PHE A 397 38.49 -25.85 20.10
CA PHE A 397 38.16 -25.57 21.50
C PHE A 397 39.40 -25.50 22.40
N SER A 398 40.44 -26.27 22.10
CA SER A 398 41.72 -26.18 22.81
C SER A 398 42.54 -24.94 22.46
N ALA A 399 42.29 -24.32 21.29
CA ALA A 399 42.98 -23.10 20.85
C ALA A 399 42.31 -21.81 21.35
N LEU A 400 41.02 -21.85 21.75
CA LEU A 400 40.29 -20.69 22.27
C LEU A 400 41.02 -19.93 23.39
N PRO A 401 41.60 -20.58 24.42
CA PRO A 401 42.29 -19.87 25.50
C PRO A 401 43.49 -19.02 25.03
N GLN A 402 44.06 -19.32 23.86
CA GLN A 402 45.19 -18.54 23.30
C GLN A 402 44.78 -17.12 22.90
N LEU A 403 43.49 -16.88 22.62
CA LEU A 403 42.96 -15.56 22.28
C LEU A 403 43.03 -14.59 23.47
N SER A 404 43.10 -15.08 24.72
CA SER A 404 43.26 -14.24 25.92
C SER A 404 44.49 -13.31 25.84
N SER A 405 45.53 -13.71 25.11
CA SER A 405 46.74 -12.89 24.91
C SER A 405 46.51 -11.61 24.11
N VAL A 406 45.43 -11.56 23.31
CA VAL A 406 45.11 -10.43 22.42
C VAL A 406 43.90 -9.63 22.93
N LEU A 407 43.05 -10.23 23.77
CA LEU A 407 41.89 -9.58 24.34
C LEU A 407 42.31 -8.63 25.47
N GLN A 408 42.00 -7.34 25.30
CA GLN A 408 42.23 -6.32 26.32
C GLN A 408 40.90 -5.77 26.84
N PRO A 409 40.76 -5.47 28.16
CA PRO A 409 39.48 -5.08 28.75
C PRO A 409 38.87 -3.76 28.22
N LYS A 410 39.68 -2.89 27.61
CA LYS A 410 39.25 -1.55 27.14
C LYS A 410 39.44 -1.33 25.64
N THR A 411 39.98 -2.30 24.92
CA THR A 411 40.39 -2.13 23.52
C THR A 411 39.57 -3.07 22.63
N PRO A 412 38.73 -2.54 21.73
CA PRO A 412 38.03 -3.35 20.73
C PRO A 412 39.00 -3.96 19.71
N ILE A 413 38.63 -5.13 19.16
CA ILE A 413 39.44 -5.83 18.16
C ILE A 413 38.55 -6.67 17.24
N TYR A 414 38.99 -6.90 16.01
CA TYR A 414 38.41 -7.90 15.12
C TYR A 414 39.27 -9.17 15.13
N LEU A 415 38.62 -10.32 15.17
CA LEU A 415 39.26 -11.63 15.14
C LEU A 415 38.71 -12.40 13.93
N LEU A 416 39.58 -12.71 12.97
CA LEU A 416 39.23 -13.61 11.86
C LEU A 416 39.64 -15.02 12.27
N ILE A 417 38.65 -15.84 12.60
CA ILE A 417 38.87 -17.15 13.24
C ILE A 417 38.56 -18.25 12.23
N ARG A 418 39.44 -19.24 12.14
CA ARG A 418 39.22 -20.47 11.36
C ARG A 418 38.52 -21.51 12.23
N ARG A 419 37.39 -22.01 11.74
CA ARG A 419 36.58 -23.03 12.42
C ARG A 419 36.44 -24.28 11.55
N THR A 420 36.85 -25.42 12.09
CA THR A 420 36.75 -26.73 11.44
C THR A 420 35.55 -27.49 12.01
N LYS A 421 34.55 -27.81 11.19
CA LYS A 421 33.42 -28.66 11.58
C LYS A 421 33.37 -29.89 10.68
N SER A 422 33.51 -31.09 11.25
CA SER A 422 33.40 -32.47 10.70
C SER A 422 34.08 -32.78 9.35
N SER A 423 33.97 -31.92 8.34
CA SER A 423 34.63 -32.03 7.02
C SER A 423 34.82 -30.70 6.27
N SER A 424 34.33 -29.55 6.79
CA SER A 424 34.54 -28.23 6.17
C SER A 424 35.20 -27.24 7.12
N THR A 425 36.20 -26.53 6.61
CA THR A 425 36.81 -25.38 7.28
C THR A 425 36.10 -24.11 6.83
N SER A 426 35.57 -23.35 7.78
CA SER A 426 34.89 -22.09 7.55
C SER A 426 35.61 -20.95 8.28
N LEU A 427 35.53 -19.73 7.74
CA LEU A 427 36.04 -18.54 8.43
C LEU A 427 34.88 -17.84 9.15
N ILE A 428 35.17 -17.30 10.32
CA ILE A 428 34.25 -16.52 11.14
C ILE A 428 34.86 -15.16 11.38
N ALA A 429 34.12 -14.10 11.09
CA ALA A 429 34.52 -12.75 11.44
C ALA A 429 33.90 -12.38 12.79
N LEU A 430 34.70 -12.42 13.85
CA LEU A 430 34.29 -12.06 15.20
C LEU A 430 34.69 -10.60 15.49
N THR A 431 33.74 -9.81 15.99
CA THR A 431 33.96 -8.43 16.43
C THR A 431 33.81 -8.37 17.93
N TYR A 432 34.92 -8.14 18.63
CA TYR A 432 34.95 -8.00 20.08
C TYR A 432 34.97 -6.53 20.46
N ILE A 433 33.91 -6.07 21.15
CA ILE A 433 33.81 -4.69 21.63
C ILE A 433 33.49 -4.74 23.13
N PRO A 434 34.49 -4.60 24.02
CA PRO A 434 34.24 -4.74 25.44
C PRO A 434 33.33 -3.63 25.97
N SER A 435 32.47 -3.98 26.93
CA SER A 435 31.53 -3.06 27.59
C SER A 435 32.24 -1.86 28.22
N ASN A 436 33.51 -2.00 28.60
CA ASN A 436 34.32 -0.94 29.21
C ASN A 436 35.13 -0.08 28.21
N ALA A 437 35.03 -0.34 26.91
CA ALA A 437 35.72 0.46 25.88
C ALA A 437 35.17 1.91 25.79
N PRO A 438 36.02 2.90 25.44
CA PRO A 438 35.57 4.27 25.22
C PRO A 438 34.59 4.35 24.04
N VAL A 439 33.56 5.20 24.15
CA VAL A 439 32.46 5.32 23.17
C VAL A 439 32.98 5.55 21.74
N ARG A 440 34.02 6.36 21.57
CA ARG A 440 34.64 6.61 20.26
C ARG A 440 35.13 5.31 19.61
N ALA A 441 35.81 4.45 20.36
CA ALA A 441 36.32 3.18 19.85
C ALA A 441 35.18 2.20 19.55
N LYS A 442 34.14 2.15 20.39
CA LYS A 442 32.95 1.33 20.15
C LYS A 442 32.25 1.71 18.84
N THR A 443 32.00 3.00 18.64
CA THR A 443 31.33 3.49 17.42
C THR A 443 32.18 3.23 16.19
N LEU A 444 33.48 3.48 16.28
CA LEU A 444 34.41 3.28 15.18
C LEU A 444 34.45 1.80 14.77
N PHE A 445 34.70 0.87 15.70
CA PHE A 445 34.71 -0.58 15.38
C PHE A 445 33.33 -1.13 14.98
N ALA A 446 32.23 -0.62 15.53
CA ALA A 446 30.89 -1.02 15.10
C ALA A 446 30.60 -0.57 13.65
N SER A 447 31.02 0.65 13.29
CA SER A 447 30.80 1.24 11.95
C SER A 447 31.71 0.66 10.86
N THR A 448 32.88 0.14 11.21
CA THR A 448 33.87 -0.41 10.26
C THR A 448 33.72 -1.93 10.03
N ARG A 449 33.00 -2.65 10.89
CA ARG A 449 32.81 -4.12 10.81
C ARG A 449 32.37 -4.60 9.42
N SER A 450 31.35 -3.96 8.83
CA SER A 450 30.83 -4.36 7.52
C SER A 450 31.83 -4.09 6.39
N THR A 451 32.68 -3.08 6.53
CA THR A 451 33.72 -2.76 5.54
C THR A 451 34.79 -3.86 5.53
N LEU A 452 35.23 -4.31 6.71
CA LEU A 452 36.20 -5.41 6.84
C LEU A 452 35.73 -6.67 6.09
N THR A 453 34.51 -7.14 6.35
CA THR A 453 33.99 -8.35 5.69
C THR A 453 33.72 -8.15 4.21
N ARG A 454 33.32 -6.94 3.79
CA ARG A 454 33.04 -6.61 2.38
C ARG A 454 34.31 -6.56 1.54
N GLU A 455 35.37 -5.95 2.06
CA GLU A 455 36.64 -5.80 1.33
C GLU A 455 37.47 -7.10 1.31
N LEU A 456 37.36 -7.95 2.33
CA LEU A 456 38.02 -9.27 2.34
C LEU A 456 37.24 -10.36 1.57
N GLY A 457 35.95 -10.15 1.32
CA GLY A 457 35.03 -11.05 0.62
C GLY A 457 34.01 -11.68 1.56
N THR A 458 32.74 -11.25 1.49
CA THR A 458 31.66 -11.70 2.38
C THR A 458 31.39 -13.20 2.26
N GLU A 459 31.57 -13.76 1.07
CA GLU A 459 31.39 -15.17 0.74
C GLU A 459 32.38 -16.11 1.44
N LYS A 460 33.51 -15.58 1.91
CA LYS A 460 34.53 -16.36 2.61
C LYS A 460 34.18 -16.61 4.08
N PHE A 461 33.28 -15.79 4.65
CA PHE A 461 32.87 -15.89 6.04
C PHE A 461 31.53 -16.61 6.14
N ALA A 462 31.48 -17.73 6.85
CA ALA A 462 30.24 -18.48 7.07
C ALA A 462 29.30 -17.78 8.08
N SER A 463 29.88 -17.07 9.04
CA SER A 463 29.13 -16.30 10.03
C SER A 463 29.93 -15.09 10.51
N THR A 464 29.21 -14.07 11.00
CA THR A 464 29.81 -12.93 11.68
C THR A 464 29.30 -12.91 13.11
N VAL A 465 30.22 -12.88 14.08
CA VAL A 465 29.90 -12.94 15.50
C VAL A 465 30.19 -11.59 16.13
N PHE A 466 29.35 -11.18 17.07
CA PHE A 466 29.56 -9.99 17.89
C PHE A 466 29.65 -10.44 19.35
N ALA A 467 30.68 -9.98 20.05
CA ALA A 467 30.90 -10.31 21.45
C ALA A 467 31.26 -9.07 22.27
N THR A 468 30.71 -8.98 23.47
CA THR A 468 30.98 -7.88 24.42
C THR A 468 31.75 -8.31 25.64
N GLU A 469 31.61 -9.57 26.05
CA GLU A 469 32.29 -10.15 27.20
C GLU A 469 33.35 -11.16 26.73
N GLU A 470 34.41 -11.33 27.52
CA GLU A 470 35.52 -12.23 27.18
C GLU A 470 35.08 -13.69 27.14
N ASP A 471 34.16 -14.08 28.02
CA ASP A 471 33.61 -15.44 28.09
C ASP A 471 32.81 -15.81 26.82
N GLU A 472 32.20 -14.85 26.14
CA GLU A 472 31.52 -15.07 24.85
C GLU A 472 32.49 -15.39 23.68
N VAL A 473 33.78 -15.13 23.89
CA VAL A 473 34.86 -15.40 22.92
C VAL A 473 35.63 -16.66 23.32
N LEU A 474 35.96 -16.82 24.60
CA LEU A 474 36.79 -17.92 25.11
C LEU A 474 35.99 -19.15 25.55
N GLY A 475 34.77 -18.97 26.03
CA GLY A 475 33.94 -20.02 26.61
C GLY A 475 33.49 -21.06 25.58
N GLN A 476 33.76 -22.33 25.85
CA GLN A 476 33.35 -23.42 24.95
C GLN A 476 31.83 -23.53 24.86
N ASP A 477 31.13 -23.30 25.98
CA ASP A 477 29.68 -23.39 26.07
C ASP A 477 29.00 -22.33 25.19
N ALA A 478 29.51 -21.10 25.17
CA ALA A 478 29.00 -20.04 24.31
C ALA A 478 29.12 -20.37 22.81
N TRP A 479 30.18 -21.07 22.40
CA TRP A 479 30.34 -21.53 21.01
C TRP A 479 29.44 -22.72 20.67
N ARG A 480 29.14 -23.60 21.63
CA ARG A 480 28.21 -24.72 21.46
C ARG A 480 26.76 -24.22 21.38
N GLU A 481 26.36 -23.30 22.26
CA GLU A 481 25.03 -22.68 22.23
C GLU A 481 24.76 -21.98 20.89
N ARG A 482 25.77 -21.27 20.34
CA ARG A 482 25.69 -20.64 19.01
C ARG A 482 25.50 -21.64 17.86
N ASP A 483 25.92 -22.88 18.06
CA ASP A 483 25.70 -23.95 17.09
C ASP A 483 24.33 -24.61 17.23
N GLY A 484 23.55 -24.24 18.24
CA GLY A 484 22.33 -24.94 18.62
C GLY A 484 22.62 -26.27 19.33
N GLU A 485 23.84 -26.46 19.83
CA GLU A 485 24.24 -27.63 20.60
C GLU A 485 24.31 -27.24 22.10
N GLY A 486 23.38 -27.72 22.92
CA GLY A 486 23.43 -27.48 24.37
C GLY A 486 22.07 -27.55 25.06
N PRO A 487 22.05 -27.56 26.41
CA PRO A 487 20.81 -27.66 27.19
C PRO A 487 19.89 -26.45 27.04
N ASN A 488 20.41 -25.29 26.59
CA ASN A 488 19.67 -24.05 26.35
C ASN A 488 19.40 -23.77 24.85
N ALA A 489 19.59 -24.76 23.97
CA ALA A 489 19.36 -24.56 22.54
C ALA A 489 17.86 -24.31 22.27
N ILE A 490 17.52 -23.08 21.90
CA ILE A 490 16.14 -22.65 21.63
C ILE A 490 15.72 -23.19 20.25
N SER A 491 14.70 -24.04 20.19
CA SER A 491 14.15 -24.51 18.91
C SER A 491 13.49 -23.34 18.18
N ARG A 492 13.50 -23.39 16.84
CA ARG A 492 12.77 -22.41 16.02
C ARG A 492 11.28 -22.32 16.42
N GLU A 493 10.71 -23.42 16.89
CA GLU A 493 9.31 -23.50 17.35
C GLU A 493 9.05 -22.74 18.66
N ASP A 494 10.07 -22.61 19.50
CA ASP A 494 10.01 -21.87 20.77
C ASP A 494 10.11 -20.36 20.57
N MET A 495 10.73 -19.92 19.47
CA MET A 495 10.82 -18.50 19.08
C MET A 495 9.59 -17.99 18.32
N MET A 496 8.70 -18.88 17.87
CA MET A 496 7.49 -18.48 17.13
C MET A 496 6.41 -17.94 18.07
N GLY A 497 5.88 -16.78 17.71
CA GLY A 497 4.74 -16.20 18.41
C GLY A 497 3.47 -17.02 18.22
N GLU A 498 2.51 -16.89 19.15
CA GLU A 498 1.24 -17.63 19.14
C GLU A 498 0.49 -17.52 17.79
N LYS A 499 0.40 -16.30 17.23
CA LYS A 499 -0.24 -16.05 15.94
C LYS A 499 0.47 -16.71 14.76
N GLU A 500 1.79 -16.85 14.83
CA GLU A 500 2.57 -17.49 13.76
C GLU A 500 2.30 -19.00 13.77
N ARG A 501 2.22 -19.60 14.96
CA ARG A 501 1.85 -21.00 15.18
C ARG A 501 0.42 -21.30 14.70
N GLU A 502 -0.53 -20.41 15.00
CA GLU A 502 -1.91 -20.52 14.50
C GLU A 502 -1.96 -20.48 12.96
N LEU A 503 -1.22 -19.56 12.34
CA LEU A 503 -1.22 -19.40 10.89
C LEU A 503 -0.57 -20.59 10.17
N GLU A 504 0.46 -21.19 10.78
CA GLU A 504 1.07 -22.42 10.30
C GLU A 504 0.10 -23.61 10.41
N ALA A 505 -0.66 -23.71 11.51
CA ALA A 505 -1.70 -24.72 11.66
C ALA A 505 -2.79 -24.58 10.59
N VAL A 506 -3.23 -23.36 10.28
CA VAL A 506 -4.20 -23.12 9.19
C VAL A 506 -3.64 -23.53 7.84
N ARG A 507 -2.38 -23.17 7.52
CA ARG A 507 -1.74 -23.58 6.25
C ARG A 507 -1.67 -25.10 6.12
N LYS A 508 -1.37 -25.80 7.22
CA LYS A 508 -1.34 -27.26 7.25
C LYS A 508 -2.73 -27.83 6.98
N ALA A 509 -3.76 -27.34 7.67
CA ALA A 509 -5.15 -27.74 7.46
C ALA A 509 -5.64 -27.46 6.02
N GLU A 510 -5.26 -26.34 5.42
CA GLU A 510 -5.57 -26.03 4.00
C GLU A 510 -4.88 -26.98 3.02
N ALA A 511 -3.66 -27.41 3.31
CA ALA A 511 -2.91 -28.36 2.50
C ALA A 511 -3.56 -29.75 2.56
N GLU A 512 -3.95 -30.18 3.76
CA GLU A 512 -4.69 -31.42 4.00
C GLU A 512 -6.06 -31.39 3.29
N ALA A 513 -6.81 -30.29 3.42
CA ALA A 513 -8.08 -30.09 2.73
C ALA A 513 -7.95 -30.07 1.19
N ARG A 514 -6.83 -29.54 0.67
CA ARG A 514 -6.51 -29.59 -0.78
C ARG A 514 -6.21 -31.00 -1.27
N SER A 515 -5.66 -31.86 -0.42
CA SER A 515 -5.34 -33.26 -0.74
C SER A 515 -6.54 -34.22 -0.63
N GLY A 516 -7.63 -33.78 0.01
CA GLY A 516 -8.85 -34.56 0.13
C GLY A 516 -9.61 -34.70 -1.20
N THR A 517 -10.41 -35.76 -1.30
CA THR A 517 -11.30 -36.05 -2.45
C THR A 517 -12.75 -35.55 -2.30
N PRO A 518 -13.11 -34.43 -1.63
CA PRO A 518 -14.46 -33.89 -1.82
C PRO A 518 -14.51 -33.17 -3.16
N GLY A 519 -15.21 -33.77 -4.13
CA GLY A 519 -15.46 -33.15 -5.43
C GLY A 519 -16.06 -31.75 -5.25
N ARG A 520 -15.33 -30.72 -5.68
CA ARG A 520 -15.72 -29.32 -5.60
C ARG A 520 -15.91 -28.78 -7.00
N ASP A 521 -17.16 -28.59 -7.41
CA ASP A 521 -17.49 -27.77 -8.57
C ASP A 521 -17.41 -26.28 -8.17
N ILE A 522 -16.59 -25.49 -8.89
CA ILE A 522 -16.25 -24.08 -8.57
C ILE A 522 -17.22 -23.11 -9.30
N GLY A 523 -18.33 -23.61 -9.85
CA GLY A 523 -19.36 -22.78 -10.50
C GLY A 523 -20.39 -22.14 -9.54
N ILE A 524 -20.88 -20.95 -9.91
CA ILE A 524 -22.10 -20.34 -9.35
C ILE A 524 -23.28 -21.24 -9.76
N GLY A 525 -23.62 -22.22 -8.93
CA GLY A 525 -24.61 -23.26 -9.23
C GLY A 525 -24.27 -24.65 -8.64
N GLY A 526 -23.23 -24.74 -7.80
CA GLY A 526 -22.64 -25.98 -7.30
C GLY A 526 -23.63 -27.02 -6.78
N THR A 527 -23.47 -28.25 -7.25
CA THR A 527 -24.01 -29.46 -6.60
C THR A 527 -22.92 -30.02 -5.70
N PHE A 528 -23.10 -29.94 -4.38
CA PHE A 528 -22.33 -30.77 -3.46
C PHE A 528 -22.92 -32.19 -3.46
N GLY A 529 -22.07 -33.17 -3.73
CA GLY A 529 -22.35 -34.60 -3.54
C GLY A 529 -22.50 -34.97 -2.06
N PRO A 530 -22.90 -36.22 -1.76
CA PRO A 530 -23.63 -36.56 -0.54
C PRO A 530 -22.73 -36.54 0.69
N GLY A 531 -22.75 -35.41 1.40
CA GLY A 531 -22.00 -35.24 2.64
C GLY A 531 -21.93 -33.77 3.03
N SER A 532 -22.98 -33.26 3.66
CA SER A 532 -22.92 -32.06 4.52
C SER A 532 -22.37 -30.77 3.88
N GLY A 533 -22.93 -30.35 2.74
CA GLY A 533 -22.66 -29.04 2.14
C GLY A 533 -23.96 -28.29 1.84
N SER A 534 -24.39 -27.42 2.76
CA SER A 534 -25.61 -26.61 2.67
C SER A 534 -25.48 -25.49 1.63
N GLY A 535 -25.42 -25.84 0.34
CA GLY A 535 -25.68 -24.93 -0.77
C GLY A 535 -27.18 -24.83 -1.02
N MET A 536 -27.73 -23.61 -0.99
CA MET A 536 -29.16 -23.35 -1.17
C MET A 536 -29.61 -23.76 -2.58
N ARG A 537 -30.26 -24.92 -2.71
CA ARG A 537 -30.86 -25.39 -3.98
C ARG A 537 -32.15 -24.64 -4.21
N VAL A 538 -32.17 -23.71 -5.18
CA VAL A 538 -33.43 -23.09 -5.63
C VAL A 538 -34.05 -24.03 -6.66
N SER A 539 -34.96 -24.89 -6.21
CA SER A 539 -35.81 -25.70 -7.09
C SER A 539 -37.03 -24.87 -7.46
N MET A 540 -37.05 -24.39 -8.71
CA MET A 540 -38.21 -23.69 -9.28
C MET A 540 -39.10 -24.69 -10.03
N PRO A 541 -40.43 -24.58 -9.91
CA PRO A 541 -41.33 -25.32 -10.76
C PRO A 541 -41.16 -24.92 -12.23
N VAL A 542 -41.16 -25.91 -13.13
CA VAL A 542 -41.10 -25.72 -14.58
C VAL A 542 -42.48 -25.93 -15.15
N ASP A 543 -42.91 -25.00 -16.00
CA ASP A 543 -44.21 -25.05 -16.66
C ASP A 543 -44.31 -26.23 -17.63
N GLU A 544 -45.50 -26.82 -17.78
CA GLU A 544 -45.68 -28.02 -18.61
C GLU A 544 -45.40 -27.73 -20.09
N ALA A 545 -45.69 -26.51 -20.57
CA ALA A 545 -45.35 -26.08 -21.92
C ALA A 545 -43.82 -26.10 -22.18
N ALA A 546 -43.01 -25.75 -21.18
CA ALA A 546 -41.55 -25.79 -21.28
C ALA A 546 -41.02 -27.23 -21.30
N LYS A 547 -41.63 -28.14 -20.53
CA LYS A 547 -41.27 -29.57 -20.55
C LYS A 547 -41.64 -30.22 -21.88
N THR A 548 -42.82 -29.95 -22.41
CA THR A 548 -43.25 -30.46 -23.72
C THR A 548 -42.33 -29.96 -24.83
N ALA A 549 -41.98 -28.67 -24.83
CA ALA A 549 -41.05 -28.12 -25.81
C ALA A 549 -39.64 -28.73 -25.71
N LEU A 550 -39.15 -29.00 -24.49
CA LEU A 550 -37.90 -29.75 -24.31
C LEU A 550 -38.02 -31.18 -24.81
N ARG A 551 -39.12 -31.89 -24.53
CA ARG A 551 -39.33 -33.28 -25.00
C ARG A 551 -39.38 -33.37 -26.53
N ASP A 552 -40.00 -32.39 -27.18
CA ASP A 552 -40.15 -32.33 -28.64
C ASP A 552 -38.94 -31.72 -29.36
N LEU A 553 -37.84 -31.44 -28.63
CA LEU A 553 -36.61 -30.89 -29.20
C LEU A 553 -35.94 -31.94 -30.11
N GLN A 554 -36.04 -31.74 -31.43
CA GLN A 554 -35.42 -32.57 -32.47
C GLN A 554 -34.23 -31.86 -33.12
N ASP A 555 -33.65 -32.50 -34.15
CA ASP A 555 -32.46 -31.98 -34.83
C ASP A 555 -32.67 -30.59 -35.44
N GLY A 556 -31.72 -29.68 -35.21
CA GLY A 556 -31.84 -28.26 -35.53
C GLY A 556 -32.92 -27.51 -34.73
N GLY A 557 -33.48 -28.10 -33.67
CA GLY A 557 -34.44 -27.44 -32.80
C GLY A 557 -33.79 -26.47 -31.82
N LEU A 558 -34.52 -25.41 -31.48
CA LEU A 558 -34.14 -24.38 -30.51
C LEU A 558 -35.27 -24.17 -29.51
N VAL A 559 -35.00 -24.38 -28.22
CA VAL A 559 -35.95 -24.12 -27.13
C VAL A 559 -35.37 -23.09 -26.18
N GLN A 560 -36.13 -22.02 -25.92
CA GLN A 560 -35.73 -20.96 -25.01
C GLN A 560 -36.62 -20.92 -23.79
N LEU A 561 -36.01 -20.89 -22.61
CA LEU A 561 -36.68 -20.76 -21.33
C LEU A 561 -36.30 -19.44 -20.65
N THR A 562 -37.22 -18.92 -19.85
CA THR A 562 -36.99 -17.76 -18.98
C THR A 562 -37.65 -17.97 -17.63
N ILE A 563 -37.23 -17.22 -16.63
CA ILE A 563 -37.84 -17.25 -15.30
C ILE A 563 -38.83 -16.10 -15.20
N ASP A 564 -40.10 -16.43 -14.98
CA ASP A 564 -41.10 -15.44 -14.60
C ASP A 564 -40.93 -15.07 -13.13
N ILE A 565 -40.50 -13.83 -12.87
CA ILE A 565 -40.09 -13.35 -11.54
C ILE A 565 -41.26 -13.28 -10.54
N PRO A 566 -42.48 -12.84 -10.92
CA PRO A 566 -43.61 -12.79 -10.00
C PRO A 566 -44.12 -14.17 -9.59
N THR A 567 -44.10 -15.16 -10.50
CA THR A 567 -44.58 -16.52 -10.21
C THR A 567 -43.48 -17.50 -9.81
N GLU A 568 -42.21 -17.09 -9.92
CA GLU A 568 -41.02 -17.91 -9.63
C GLU A 568 -41.00 -19.25 -10.37
N LYS A 569 -41.50 -19.25 -11.61
CA LYS A 569 -41.57 -20.43 -12.50
C LYS A 569 -40.66 -20.29 -13.70
N ILE A 570 -40.12 -21.40 -14.16
CA ILE A 570 -39.44 -21.49 -15.46
C ILE A 570 -40.52 -21.69 -16.53
N ILE A 571 -40.64 -20.74 -17.45
CA ILE A 571 -41.64 -20.72 -18.53
C ILE A 571 -40.96 -20.81 -19.89
N LEU A 572 -41.71 -21.26 -20.89
CA LEU A 572 -41.30 -21.26 -22.29
C LEU A 572 -41.30 -19.83 -22.82
N ALA A 573 -40.18 -19.41 -23.40
CA ALA A 573 -40.05 -18.10 -24.03
C ALA A 573 -40.28 -18.17 -25.56
N ASP A 574 -39.65 -19.13 -26.22
CA ASP A 574 -39.74 -19.34 -27.66
C ASP A 574 -39.34 -20.79 -27.99
N SER A 575 -39.88 -21.34 -29.08
CA SER A 575 -39.53 -22.67 -29.59
C SER A 575 -39.56 -22.67 -31.11
N LYS A 576 -38.45 -23.07 -31.74
CA LYS A 576 -38.31 -23.12 -33.21
C LYS A 576 -37.75 -24.45 -33.66
N THR A 577 -38.22 -24.89 -34.82
CA THR A 577 -37.75 -26.08 -35.53
C THR A 577 -36.87 -25.67 -36.71
N SER A 578 -35.77 -26.39 -36.97
CA SER A 578 -34.89 -26.18 -38.13
C SER A 578 -34.17 -24.82 -38.17
N VAL A 579 -33.47 -24.47 -37.08
CA VAL A 579 -32.61 -23.27 -36.96
C VAL A 579 -31.16 -23.61 -37.31
N GLU A 580 -30.59 -22.91 -38.29
CA GLU A 580 -29.16 -22.99 -38.59
C GLU A 580 -28.31 -22.38 -37.47
N ALA A 581 -27.10 -22.90 -37.27
CA ALA A 581 -26.20 -22.48 -36.19
C ALA A 581 -25.85 -20.98 -36.24
N SER A 582 -25.74 -20.41 -37.44
CA SER A 582 -25.52 -18.97 -37.68
C SER A 582 -26.68 -18.08 -37.20
N ALA A 583 -27.91 -18.61 -37.16
CA ALA A 583 -29.12 -17.88 -36.82
C ALA A 583 -29.46 -17.93 -35.32
N VAL A 584 -28.79 -18.79 -34.52
CA VAL A 584 -29.04 -18.97 -33.08
C VAL A 584 -28.90 -17.66 -32.31
N ALA A 585 -27.87 -16.86 -32.60
CA ALA A 585 -27.64 -15.57 -31.96
C ALA A 585 -28.82 -14.59 -32.14
N SER A 586 -29.46 -14.60 -33.32
CA SER A 586 -30.56 -13.68 -33.65
C SER A 586 -31.83 -13.92 -32.82
N HIS A 587 -31.96 -15.12 -32.25
CA HIS A 587 -33.10 -15.51 -31.42
C HIS A 587 -32.87 -15.23 -29.93
N ILE A 588 -31.63 -14.95 -29.52
CA ILE A 588 -31.31 -14.69 -28.11
C ILE A 588 -31.57 -13.21 -27.78
N SER A 589 -32.25 -12.96 -26.67
CA SER A 589 -32.53 -11.61 -26.19
C SER A 589 -31.24 -10.90 -25.73
N SER A 590 -31.02 -9.68 -26.21
CA SER A 590 -29.94 -8.80 -25.74
C SER A 590 -30.27 -8.03 -24.46
N SER A 591 -31.53 -8.10 -23.99
CA SER A 591 -32.03 -7.29 -22.88
C SER A 591 -32.39 -8.08 -21.63
N SER A 592 -32.67 -9.38 -21.74
CA SER A 592 -33.12 -10.23 -20.64
C SER A 592 -32.36 -11.57 -20.61
N PRO A 593 -32.10 -12.15 -19.43
CA PRO A 593 -31.43 -13.44 -19.34
C PRO A 593 -32.30 -14.57 -19.89
N ARG A 594 -31.68 -15.52 -20.60
CA ARG A 594 -32.37 -16.67 -21.20
C ARG A 594 -31.54 -17.95 -21.04
N TYR A 595 -32.24 -19.07 -20.92
CA TYR A 595 -31.68 -20.39 -21.12
C TYR A 595 -32.07 -20.87 -22.50
N THR A 596 -31.10 -21.26 -23.32
CA THR A 596 -31.34 -21.72 -24.68
C THR A 596 -30.79 -23.13 -24.81
N PHE A 597 -31.63 -24.07 -25.23
CA PHE A 597 -31.26 -25.42 -25.59
C PHE A 597 -31.27 -25.51 -27.11
N TYR A 598 -30.12 -25.80 -27.70
CA TYR A 598 -29.96 -25.92 -29.14
C TYR A 598 -29.47 -27.32 -29.49
N HIS A 599 -30.20 -28.03 -30.35
CA HIS A 599 -29.76 -29.30 -30.90
C HIS A 599 -28.91 -29.03 -32.14
N TYR A 600 -27.62 -29.35 -32.09
CA TYR A 600 -26.70 -29.01 -33.17
C TYR A 600 -26.92 -29.93 -34.40
N PRO A 601 -27.23 -29.37 -35.59
CA PRO A 601 -27.57 -30.12 -36.80
C PRO A 601 -26.56 -31.23 -37.14
N GLY A 602 -27.04 -32.45 -37.35
CA GLY A 602 -26.19 -33.59 -37.74
C GLY A 602 -25.33 -34.16 -36.61
N SER A 603 -25.62 -33.82 -35.34
CA SER A 603 -24.99 -34.42 -34.16
C SER A 603 -26.03 -34.69 -33.05
N ASP A 604 -25.81 -35.70 -32.21
CA ASP A 604 -26.67 -36.00 -31.05
C ASP A 604 -26.39 -35.07 -29.83
N VAL A 605 -25.87 -33.86 -30.10
CA VAL A 605 -25.35 -32.95 -29.07
C VAL A 605 -26.34 -31.81 -28.85
N VAL A 606 -26.90 -31.75 -27.64
CA VAL A 606 -27.63 -30.58 -27.16
C VAL A 606 -26.69 -29.63 -26.43
N VAL A 607 -26.57 -28.42 -26.95
CA VAL A 607 -25.80 -27.33 -26.36
C VAL A 607 -26.71 -26.50 -25.46
N PHE A 608 -26.35 -26.40 -24.18
CA PHE A 608 -27.00 -25.50 -23.25
C PHE A 608 -26.29 -24.15 -23.25
N VAL A 609 -27.00 -23.09 -23.59
CA VAL A 609 -26.50 -21.72 -23.61
C VAL A 609 -27.23 -20.90 -22.54
N TYR A 610 -26.47 -20.40 -21.57
CA TYR A 610 -26.95 -19.42 -20.60
C TYR A 610 -26.49 -18.02 -21.02
N THR A 611 -27.43 -17.16 -21.37
CA THR A 611 -27.15 -15.77 -21.72
C THR A 611 -27.61 -14.83 -20.61
N CYS A 612 -26.72 -13.92 -20.19
CA CYS A 612 -26.99 -13.01 -19.08
C CYS A 612 -26.55 -11.57 -19.42
N PRO A 613 -27.41 -10.79 -20.12
CA PRO A 613 -27.10 -9.42 -20.47
C PRO A 613 -26.80 -8.54 -19.24
N SER A 614 -25.74 -7.75 -19.34
CA SER A 614 -25.29 -6.85 -18.27
C SER A 614 -26.34 -5.81 -17.85
N GLY A 615 -27.26 -5.47 -18.76
CA GLY A 615 -28.39 -4.57 -18.51
C GLY A 615 -29.51 -5.13 -17.60
N SER A 616 -29.52 -6.44 -17.34
CA SER A 616 -30.56 -7.10 -16.53
C SER A 616 -30.51 -6.68 -15.06
N SER A 617 -31.61 -6.82 -14.31
CA SER A 617 -31.61 -6.52 -12.87
C SER A 617 -30.79 -7.53 -12.07
N ILE A 618 -30.27 -7.14 -10.90
CA ILE A 618 -29.53 -8.06 -10.02
C ILE A 618 -30.41 -9.26 -9.62
N LYS A 619 -31.71 -9.04 -9.40
CA LYS A 619 -32.67 -10.10 -9.04
C LYS A 619 -32.76 -11.14 -10.16
N GLU A 620 -32.95 -10.71 -11.40
CA GLU A 620 -33.02 -11.61 -12.57
C GLU A 620 -31.74 -12.41 -12.75
N ARG A 621 -30.57 -11.74 -12.67
CA ARG A 621 -29.28 -12.42 -12.83
C ARG A 621 -29.03 -13.45 -11.74
N MET A 622 -29.36 -13.13 -10.49
CA MET A 622 -29.17 -14.06 -9.37
C MET A 622 -30.12 -15.26 -9.48
N LEU A 623 -31.39 -15.05 -9.85
CA LEU A 623 -32.36 -16.14 -10.05
C LEU A 623 -31.96 -17.05 -11.21
N HIS A 624 -31.52 -16.48 -12.35
CA HIS A 624 -31.07 -17.26 -13.50
C HIS A 624 -29.73 -17.96 -13.26
N ALA A 625 -28.80 -17.37 -12.50
CA ALA A 625 -27.57 -18.07 -12.12
C ALA A 625 -27.85 -19.22 -11.15
N SER A 626 -28.74 -19.02 -10.18
CA SER A 626 -29.05 -20.01 -9.14
C SER A 626 -29.89 -21.19 -9.65
N SER A 627 -30.78 -20.95 -10.62
CA SER A 627 -31.72 -21.95 -11.14
C SER A 627 -31.21 -22.67 -12.39
N ARG A 628 -29.99 -22.36 -12.84
CA ARG A 628 -29.36 -22.96 -14.03
C ARG A 628 -29.28 -24.48 -13.94
N ARG A 629 -28.87 -25.01 -12.79
CA ARG A 629 -28.76 -26.46 -12.57
C ARG A 629 -30.13 -27.13 -12.66
N ASN A 630 -31.17 -26.48 -12.14
CA ASN A 630 -32.54 -26.96 -12.22
C ASN A 630 -33.01 -27.08 -13.68
N ALA A 631 -32.77 -26.06 -14.51
CA ALA A 631 -33.09 -26.11 -15.94
C ALA A 631 -32.36 -27.25 -16.67
N ILE A 632 -31.06 -27.44 -16.38
CA ILE A 632 -30.26 -28.55 -16.94
C ILE A 632 -30.81 -29.91 -16.49
N THR A 633 -31.12 -30.08 -15.20
CA THR A 633 -31.63 -31.34 -14.66
C THR A 633 -33.01 -31.69 -15.21
N VAL A 634 -33.87 -30.69 -15.47
CA VAL A 634 -35.18 -30.92 -16.09
C VAL A 634 -35.02 -31.38 -17.55
N ALA A 635 -34.12 -30.76 -18.31
CA ALA A 635 -33.82 -31.23 -19.67
C ALA A 635 -33.18 -32.63 -19.69
N GLU A 636 -32.31 -32.95 -18.72
CA GLU A 636 -31.77 -34.31 -18.53
C GLU A 636 -32.88 -35.34 -18.19
N GLN A 637 -33.89 -34.95 -17.40
CA GLN A 637 -35.04 -35.80 -17.07
C GLN A 637 -35.96 -36.06 -18.26
N GLU A 638 -36.11 -35.09 -19.16
CA GLU A 638 -36.91 -35.23 -20.39
C GLU A 638 -36.15 -35.97 -21.53
N GLY A 639 -34.97 -36.53 -21.25
CA GLY A 639 -34.25 -37.44 -22.16
C GLY A 639 -33.07 -36.83 -22.92
N HIS A 640 -32.75 -35.54 -22.71
CA HIS A 640 -31.67 -34.87 -23.42
C HIS A 640 -30.33 -34.92 -22.68
N LYS A 641 -29.28 -35.38 -23.34
CA LYS A 641 -27.93 -35.40 -22.77
C LYS A 641 -27.17 -34.11 -23.06
N ILE A 642 -27.10 -33.21 -22.08
CA ILE A 642 -26.40 -31.93 -22.22
C ILE A 642 -24.90 -32.14 -22.05
N LEU A 643 -24.18 -32.22 -23.17
CA LEU A 643 -22.74 -32.44 -23.19
C LEU A 643 -21.93 -31.15 -23.04
N LYS A 644 -22.48 -30.02 -23.50
CA LYS A 644 -21.76 -28.74 -23.57
C LYS A 644 -22.58 -27.60 -22.98
N LYS A 645 -21.89 -26.71 -22.28
CA LYS A 645 -22.47 -25.57 -21.54
C LYS A 645 -21.71 -24.32 -21.91
N ILE A 646 -22.42 -23.34 -22.46
CA ILE A 646 -21.87 -22.05 -22.86
C ILE A 646 -22.50 -20.99 -21.96
N GLU A 647 -21.66 -20.13 -21.38
CA GLU A 647 -22.09 -18.95 -20.64
C GLU A 647 -21.65 -17.72 -21.41
N ALA A 648 -22.61 -16.89 -21.80
CA ALA A 648 -22.38 -15.71 -22.60
C ALA A 648 -23.01 -14.47 -21.98
N SER A 649 -22.35 -13.32 -22.14
CA SER A 649 -22.88 -12.03 -21.67
C SER A 649 -23.85 -11.41 -22.66
N GLY A 650 -23.85 -11.86 -23.92
CA GLY A 650 -24.68 -11.33 -24.99
C GLY A 650 -24.81 -12.32 -26.16
N PRO A 651 -25.71 -12.04 -27.12
CA PRO A 651 -25.92 -12.90 -28.29
C PRO A 651 -24.73 -12.88 -29.26
N ASP A 652 -23.91 -11.84 -29.24
CA ASP A 652 -22.72 -11.65 -30.08
C ASP A 652 -21.59 -12.64 -29.79
N GLU A 653 -21.57 -13.22 -28.60
CA GLU A 653 -20.60 -14.26 -28.21
C GLU A 653 -21.00 -15.66 -28.71
N ILE A 654 -22.23 -15.82 -29.22
CA ILE A 654 -22.76 -17.09 -29.74
C ILE A 654 -22.58 -17.12 -31.26
N THR A 655 -21.34 -17.27 -31.71
CA THR A 655 -21.03 -17.46 -33.14
C THR A 655 -21.12 -18.94 -33.53
N ASP A 656 -21.31 -19.19 -34.83
CA ASP A 656 -21.29 -20.55 -35.40
C ASP A 656 -19.94 -21.25 -35.09
N GLU A 657 -18.83 -20.54 -35.28
CA GLU A 657 -17.49 -21.01 -34.93
C GLU A 657 -17.39 -21.43 -33.46
N ARG A 658 -17.98 -20.65 -32.53
CA ARG A 658 -17.95 -20.95 -31.10
C ARG A 658 -18.78 -22.17 -30.75
N LEU A 659 -19.96 -22.32 -31.36
CA LEU A 659 -20.80 -23.53 -31.20
C LEU A 659 -20.06 -24.76 -31.74
N GLN A 660 -19.40 -24.62 -32.88
CA GLN A 660 -18.61 -25.69 -33.50
C GLN A 660 -17.38 -26.06 -32.67
N GLU A 661 -16.66 -25.10 -32.09
CA GLU A 661 -15.54 -25.34 -31.16
C GLU A 661 -15.98 -26.09 -29.90
N GLU A 662 -17.16 -25.79 -29.38
CA GLU A 662 -17.66 -26.46 -28.18
C GLU A 662 -18.08 -27.90 -28.49
N VAL A 663 -18.70 -28.15 -29.64
CA VAL A 663 -19.02 -29.50 -30.13
C VAL A 663 -17.75 -30.27 -30.46
N ASN A 664 -16.81 -29.64 -31.17
CA ASN A 664 -15.53 -30.20 -31.62
C ASN A 664 -14.35 -29.36 -31.11
N PRO A 665 -13.86 -29.61 -29.88
CA PRO A 665 -12.76 -28.84 -29.31
C PRO A 665 -11.49 -28.98 -30.15
N PRO A 666 -10.81 -27.87 -30.50
CA PRO A 666 -9.56 -27.94 -31.24
C PRO A 666 -8.52 -28.72 -30.43
N ARG A 667 -7.73 -29.55 -31.10
CA ARG A 667 -6.61 -30.27 -30.46
C ARG A 667 -5.59 -29.24 -29.96
N ASP A 668 -5.12 -29.43 -28.74
CA ASP A 668 -4.05 -28.62 -28.15
C ASP A 668 -2.86 -28.56 -29.13
N GLN A 669 -2.49 -27.35 -29.54
CA GLN A 669 -1.41 -27.12 -30.53
C GLN A 669 -0.02 -27.38 -29.94
N GLY A 670 0.05 -27.96 -28.73
CA GLY A 670 1.26 -28.27 -28.01
C GLY A 670 1.83 -27.06 -27.26
N PRO A 671 3.02 -27.20 -26.65
CA PRO A 671 3.62 -26.12 -25.88
C PRO A 671 3.85 -24.89 -26.77
N ALA A 672 3.42 -23.73 -26.29
CA ALA A 672 3.63 -22.46 -26.97
C ALA A 672 5.10 -22.27 -27.34
N ARG A 673 5.38 -21.91 -28.61
CA ARG A 673 6.74 -21.64 -29.08
C ARG A 673 7.35 -20.48 -28.26
N GLY A 674 8.35 -20.79 -27.44
CA GLY A 674 9.14 -19.78 -26.72
C GLY A 674 10.00 -18.94 -27.66
N PHE A 675 10.29 -17.71 -27.27
CA PHE A 675 11.23 -16.86 -28.00
C PHE A 675 12.66 -17.41 -27.93
N ALA A 676 13.45 -17.20 -28.98
CA ALA A 676 14.85 -17.60 -29.00
C ALA A 676 15.65 -16.80 -27.95
N ARG A 677 16.51 -17.48 -27.19
CA ARG A 677 17.46 -16.80 -26.28
C ARG A 677 18.43 -15.93 -27.10
N PRO A 678 18.89 -14.78 -26.57
CA PRO A 678 19.92 -13.98 -27.22
C PRO A 678 21.15 -14.84 -27.57
N ARG A 679 21.77 -14.56 -28.71
CA ARG A 679 23.03 -15.21 -29.07
C ARG A 679 24.08 -14.88 -28.01
N ARG A 680 24.89 -15.86 -27.62
CA ARG A 680 26.03 -15.62 -26.72
C ARG A 680 26.94 -14.55 -27.37
N PRO A 681 27.59 -13.67 -26.58
CA PRO A 681 28.59 -12.75 -27.10
C PRO A 681 29.58 -13.50 -27.99
N GLY A 682 29.80 -13.01 -29.20
CA GLY A 682 30.69 -13.64 -30.18
C GLY A 682 32.09 -13.80 -29.59
N ARG A 683 32.71 -14.95 -29.84
CA ARG A 683 34.11 -15.22 -29.49
C ARG A 683 35.05 -14.45 -30.39
#